data_AF-A0A8S1X5I5-F1
#
_entry.id   AF-A0A8S1X5I5-F1
#
_cell.length_a   1.000
_cell.length_b   1.000
_cell.length_c   1.000
_cell.angle_alpha   90.00
_cell.angle_beta   90.00
_cell.angle_gamma   90.00
#
_symmetry.space_group_name_H-M   'P 1'
#
loop_
_entity.id
_entity.type
_entity.pdbx_description
1 polymer ?
#
loop_
_entity_poly.entity_id
_entity_poly.type
_entity_poly.pdbx_seq_one_letter_code
_entity_poly.pdbx_strand_id
1 'polypeptide(L)'
;MQNFNKYCHQHPNKLANKICIDPNDIERKYCLICQFSHNADPSQFLSSFEFQEKYITDVRKKIEKYKKSNLSNFSKFNNIRKSLENQIECIQIKFEQVKQYIQDIEISLSIYENLFFKYSSPEEFSSDDLAKIINLKDGNELDKVEKKLKSFQSQFDEIQSCLINNLEKINRNLKFDFKLKSIRKKQDGQLWNNIKKRFTSIQFEIEVISGRQIKYLGNDGQILRIQNDQEISTSPEILNNLEQIKYLKWKGDYGKSNGRKGIWNASWNQKVLSNVGGFYIQGVKEGLWVDCAKGFCMNQACILEIGEYRNDFRIGKWSYEFDQQKINGGTYNLYSQKSGKWVEIKEGFHFYSQVTYVGEYQNDKKVGLWETWYKNHAKDQKNLQIGGGSYWNNIKVGKWIELSDGYYEYSQVTFIGEYKSGKKIGQWDICYKRRGKQQNQQIGGGNYDVINEGTKTGFWVEVSDEFYEDSQVINNGEYKNGKKVGRWDMLYRKGDRDQWNKQVGGGSYCNDTKIGEWTELSDGFRNISQVTYCGKYKNGGKIGRWDIWYRRYEGDEENHKIGGGSYNERSDGIKNGWWVELSDGFYEYSQVTYCGLYDQGRKLGRWDIWYKKHDEDQMNKQVGGGQYHDGIKYGMWTELSENFRKISQVILKGEYNFGQKVGRWSIFYKEEEKYKKIGGGQYDNGIKVSKWTEVSDVFGDNSQITFSGEYKKGQKIGIWDIWYRRYIDEPYKLIGGGLYDQFNNGIKIGYWIELSNGFKDYSQVTYRGKYQCNKKIGKWDIYYRYSVKLPFELMQYQIKQGKYLVEEDLMMKEAMELRLVSGLKYLMTLKI
;
A
#
# COMPACT_ATOMS: atom_id res chain seq x y z
N MET A 1 15.81 19.62 3.50
CA MET A 1 17.01 19.45 2.64
C MET A 1 16.96 20.54 1.58
N GLN A 2 17.66 21.64 1.83
CA GLN A 2 18.24 22.49 0.80
C GLN A 2 19.66 22.73 1.28
N ASN A 3 20.64 22.21 0.56
CA ASN A 3 22.02 22.58 0.80
C ASN A 3 22.11 24.09 0.62
N PHE A 4 22.47 24.81 1.68
CA PHE A 4 22.71 26.24 1.63
C PHE A 4 23.86 26.50 0.66
N ASN A 5 23.55 26.86 -0.59
CA ASN A 5 24.58 27.28 -1.55
C ASN A 5 25.28 28.53 -0.97
N LYS A 6 26.58 28.39 -0.74
CA LYS A 6 27.50 29.45 -0.27
C LYS A 6 27.86 30.45 -1.39
N TYR A 7 27.41 30.17 -2.61
CA TYR A 7 27.86 30.84 -3.82
C TYR A 7 26.81 31.80 -4.36
N CYS A 8 27.29 32.83 -5.06
CA CYS A 8 26.47 33.85 -5.69
C CYS A 8 25.52 33.23 -6.73
N HIS A 9 24.30 33.76 -6.78
CA HIS A 9 23.26 33.26 -7.67
C HIS A 9 23.61 33.38 -9.15
N GLN A 10 24.32 34.44 -9.54
CA GLN A 10 24.78 34.66 -10.91
C GLN A 10 26.22 34.18 -11.17
N HIS A 11 27.02 34.01 -10.11
CA HIS A 11 28.39 33.49 -10.19
C HIS A 11 28.55 32.29 -9.26
N PRO A 12 28.19 31.07 -9.71
CA PRO A 12 28.15 29.86 -8.88
C PRO A 12 29.51 29.45 -8.26
N ASN A 13 30.61 30.04 -8.75
CA ASN A 13 31.98 29.77 -8.28
C ASN A 13 32.53 30.86 -7.35
N LYS A 14 31.77 31.92 -7.05
CA LYS A 14 32.20 33.02 -6.16
C LYS A 14 31.37 33.04 -4.89
N LEU A 15 32.03 33.15 -3.74
CA LEU A 15 31.37 33.23 -2.44
C LEU A 15 30.49 34.50 -2.37
N ALA A 16 29.27 34.33 -1.88
CA ALA A 16 28.38 35.46 -1.65
C ALA A 16 28.72 36.13 -0.31
N ASN A 17 28.86 37.46 -0.30
CA ASN A 17 29.21 38.25 0.88
C ASN A 17 28.10 39.23 1.31
N LYS A 18 27.03 39.40 0.53
CA LYS A 18 25.80 40.11 0.94
C LYS A 18 24.54 39.42 0.43
N ILE A 19 23.44 39.61 1.16
CA ILE A 19 22.09 39.11 0.81
C ILE A 19 21.22 40.35 0.53
N CYS A 20 20.60 40.38 -0.64
CA CYS A 20 19.60 41.38 -1.00
C CYS A 20 18.22 40.73 -0.89
N ILE A 21 17.29 41.42 -0.25
CA ILE A 21 15.88 41.02 -0.19
C ILE A 21 15.15 41.96 -1.14
N ASP A 22 14.65 41.43 -2.25
CA ASP A 22 13.87 42.26 -3.18
C ASP A 22 12.49 42.61 -2.58
N PRO A 23 11.77 43.59 -3.15
CA PRO A 23 10.47 44.04 -2.60
C PRO A 23 9.37 42.97 -2.51
N ASN A 24 9.57 41.78 -3.10
CA ASN A 24 8.65 40.65 -3.02
C ASN A 24 9.11 39.58 -2.01
N ASP A 25 10.00 39.94 -1.08
CA ASP A 25 10.60 39.05 -0.07
C ASP A 25 11.44 37.89 -0.67
N ILE A 26 11.95 38.06 -1.89
CA ILE A 26 12.80 37.03 -2.52
C ILE A 26 14.27 37.31 -2.15
N GLU A 27 14.86 36.40 -1.38
CA GLU A 27 16.26 36.45 -0.99
C GLU A 27 17.20 36.08 -2.16
N ARG A 28 18.10 36.99 -2.51
CA ARG A 28 19.15 36.75 -3.53
C ARG A 28 20.54 37.00 -2.95
N LYS A 29 21.47 36.10 -3.26
CA LYS A 29 22.85 36.13 -2.76
C LYS A 29 23.80 36.62 -3.85
N TYR A 30 24.52 37.71 -3.57
CA TYR A 30 25.41 38.35 -4.52
C TYR A 30 26.86 38.34 -4.05
N CYS A 31 27.79 38.05 -4.97
CA CYS A 31 29.21 38.33 -4.77
C CYS A 31 29.49 39.81 -5.00
N LEU A 32 30.69 40.24 -4.64
CA LEU A 32 31.15 41.64 -4.71
C LEU A 32 31.00 42.26 -6.11
N ILE A 33 31.13 41.45 -7.16
CA ILE A 33 30.96 41.90 -8.56
C ILE A 33 29.48 42.13 -8.90
N CYS A 34 28.61 41.18 -8.55
CA CYS A 34 27.16 41.31 -8.81
C CYS A 34 26.52 42.45 -8.02
N GLN A 35 27.10 42.82 -6.86
CA GLN A 35 26.62 43.97 -6.08
C GLN A 35 26.74 45.27 -6.86
N PHE A 36 27.83 45.45 -7.61
CA PHE A 36 28.04 46.63 -8.44
C PHE A 36 27.10 46.67 -9.65
N SER A 37 26.73 45.50 -10.18
CA SER A 37 25.85 45.40 -11.35
C SER A 37 24.36 45.45 -10.98
N HIS A 38 24.04 45.16 -9.72
CA HIS A 38 22.67 45.15 -9.22
C HIS A 38 22.40 46.52 -8.59
N ASN A 39 21.76 47.42 -9.36
CA ASN A 39 21.33 48.78 -8.99
C ASN A 39 20.29 48.83 -7.84
N ALA A 40 20.36 47.90 -6.88
CA ALA A 40 19.55 47.97 -5.67
C ALA A 40 20.09 49.07 -4.76
N ASP A 41 19.17 49.78 -4.11
CA ASP A 41 19.48 50.76 -3.08
C ASP A 41 20.39 50.11 -2.00
N PRO A 42 21.54 50.71 -1.64
CA PRO A 42 22.41 50.24 -0.56
C PRO A 42 21.68 49.88 0.74
N SER A 43 20.53 50.49 1.01
CA SER A 43 19.65 50.20 2.15
C SER A 43 19.00 48.81 2.13
N GLN A 44 18.95 48.14 0.97
CA GLN A 44 18.37 46.80 0.77
C GLN A 44 19.37 45.66 0.95
N PHE A 45 20.63 45.98 1.28
CA PHE A 45 21.66 45.01 1.54
C PHE A 45 21.90 44.88 3.04
N LEU A 46 21.49 43.74 3.61
CA LEU A 46 21.84 43.43 4.99
C LEU A 46 23.34 43.13 5.06
N SER A 47 24.05 43.82 5.93
CA SER A 47 25.37 43.39 6.40
C SER A 47 25.23 42.02 7.08
N SER A 48 26.32 41.23 7.14
CA SER A 48 26.33 39.96 7.89
C SER A 48 25.91 40.15 9.35
N PHE A 49 26.05 41.36 9.87
CA PHE A 49 25.65 41.79 11.21
C PHE A 49 24.14 41.96 11.36
N GLU A 50 23.47 42.66 10.43
CA GLU A 50 22.01 42.85 10.47
C GLU A 50 21.25 41.53 10.22
N PHE A 51 21.85 40.60 9.47
CA PHE A 51 21.33 39.24 9.33
C PHE A 51 21.33 38.48 10.66
N GLN A 52 22.38 38.63 11.49
CA GLN A 52 22.45 38.00 12.81
C GLN A 52 21.39 38.58 13.76
N GLU A 53 21.21 39.90 13.79
CA GLU A 53 20.15 40.59 14.56
C GLU A 53 18.74 40.13 14.15
N LYS A 54 18.46 40.07 12.84
CA LYS A 54 17.17 39.58 12.30
C LYS A 54 16.93 38.10 12.65
N TYR A 55 17.97 37.27 12.55
CA TYR A 55 17.88 35.85 12.91
C TYR A 55 17.64 35.63 14.41
N ILE A 56 18.34 36.38 15.27
CA ILE A 56 18.12 36.36 16.73
C ILE A 56 16.68 36.80 17.05
N THR A 57 16.16 37.81 16.37
CA THR A 57 14.80 38.32 16.53
C THR A 57 13.74 37.27 16.13
N ASP A 58 13.95 36.55 15.03
CA ASP A 58 13.04 35.49 14.58
C ASP A 58 13.05 34.26 15.50
N VAL A 59 14.22 33.92 16.06
CA VAL A 59 14.34 32.89 17.10
C VAL A 59 13.54 33.30 18.34
N ARG A 60 13.66 34.56 18.81
CA ARG A 60 12.87 35.08 19.93
C ARG A 60 11.36 34.99 19.68
N LYS A 61 10.88 35.36 18.48
CA LYS A 61 9.45 35.26 18.10
C LYS A 61 8.93 33.81 18.11
N LYS A 62 9.71 32.85 17.61
CA LYS A 62 9.34 31.42 17.64
C LYS A 62 9.28 30.87 19.07
N ILE A 63 10.18 31.32 19.95
CA ILE A 63 10.18 30.99 21.37
C ILE A 63 8.90 31.49 22.07
N GLU A 64 8.49 32.74 21.82
CA GLU A 64 7.25 33.31 22.39
C GLU A 64 5.99 32.57 21.92
N LYS A 65 5.93 32.19 20.63
CA LYS A 65 4.83 31.39 20.09
C LYS A 65 4.72 30.02 20.77
N TYR A 66 5.86 29.42 21.14
CA TYR A 66 5.91 28.14 21.84
C TYR A 66 5.44 28.24 23.31
N LYS A 67 5.80 29.32 24.02
CA LYS A 67 5.36 29.58 25.41
C LYS A 67 3.84 29.49 25.58
N LYS A 68 3.08 30.01 24.61
CA LYS A 68 1.61 30.00 24.62
C LYS A 68 0.99 28.60 24.47
N SER A 69 1.79 27.59 24.09
CA SER A 69 1.28 26.27 23.68
C SER A 69 1.64 25.10 24.60
N ASN A 70 2.56 25.26 25.57
CA ASN A 70 3.04 24.15 26.41
C ASN A 70 3.53 24.63 27.80
N LEU A 71 2.62 24.69 28.77
CA LEU A 71 2.90 25.14 30.14
C LEU A 71 3.72 24.13 30.98
N SER A 72 3.71 22.83 30.66
CA SER A 72 4.34 21.79 31.49
C SER A 72 5.84 21.57 31.27
N ASN A 73 6.43 22.11 30.20
CA ASN A 73 7.86 21.96 29.87
C ASN A 73 8.73 23.18 30.23
N PHE A 74 8.17 24.11 31.01
CA PHE A 74 8.73 25.45 31.23
C PHE A 74 10.09 25.47 31.97
N SER A 75 10.34 24.51 32.86
CA SER A 75 11.57 24.47 33.68
C SER A 75 12.81 24.10 32.87
N LYS A 76 12.73 23.10 31.99
CA LYS A 76 13.83 22.74 31.08
C LYS A 76 14.14 23.85 30.08
N PHE A 77 13.09 24.53 29.61
CA PHE A 77 13.25 25.66 28.68
C PHE A 77 13.92 26.87 29.33
N ASN A 78 13.58 27.18 30.59
CA ASN A 78 14.22 28.27 31.34
C ASN A 78 15.72 28.04 31.57
N ASN A 79 16.15 26.80 31.78
CA ASN A 79 17.57 26.49 31.92
C ASN A 79 18.35 26.70 30.62
N ILE A 80 17.78 26.26 29.48
CA ILE A 80 18.37 26.49 28.16
C ILE A 80 18.42 27.98 27.83
N ARG A 81 17.34 28.72 28.15
CA ARG A 81 17.24 30.16 27.96
C ARG A 81 18.32 30.90 28.75
N LYS A 82 18.44 30.67 30.06
CA LYS A 82 19.47 31.31 30.89
C LYS A 82 20.88 31.00 30.39
N SER A 83 21.13 29.76 29.95
CA SER A 83 22.42 29.40 29.37
C SER A 83 22.73 30.15 28.07
N LEU A 84 21.73 30.43 27.23
CA LEU A 84 21.90 31.22 26.01
C LEU A 84 22.06 32.71 26.31
N GLU A 85 21.27 33.25 27.23
CA GLU A 85 21.35 34.66 27.64
C GLU A 85 22.75 34.98 28.19
N ASN A 86 23.29 34.13 29.08
CA ASN A 86 24.65 34.28 29.61
C ASN A 86 25.73 34.20 28.51
N GLN A 87 25.54 33.34 27.49
CA GLN A 87 26.49 33.23 26.38
C GLN A 87 26.43 34.46 25.46
N ILE A 88 25.23 34.99 25.19
CA ILE A 88 25.06 36.20 24.39
C ILE A 88 25.71 37.40 25.10
N GLU A 89 25.54 37.51 26.42
CA GLU A 89 26.16 38.57 27.22
C GLU A 89 27.70 38.50 27.17
N CYS A 90 28.29 37.32 27.31
CA CYS A 90 29.73 37.13 27.14
C CYS A 90 30.25 37.56 25.75
N ILE A 91 29.46 37.34 24.71
CA ILE A 91 29.81 37.72 23.34
C ILE A 91 29.75 39.23 23.17
N GLN A 92 28.71 39.88 23.71
CA GLN A 92 28.57 41.34 23.68
C GLN A 92 29.74 42.03 24.37
N ILE A 93 30.17 41.53 25.54
CA ILE A 93 31.33 42.06 26.27
C ILE A 93 32.61 41.96 25.43
N LYS A 94 32.87 40.80 24.83
CA LYS A 94 34.05 40.61 23.96
C LYS A 94 33.98 41.47 22.70
N PHE A 95 32.79 41.71 22.18
CA PHE A 95 32.59 42.57 21.02
C PHE A 95 32.93 44.03 21.31
N GLU A 96 32.48 44.56 22.45
CA GLU A 96 32.85 45.93 22.88
C GLU A 96 34.37 46.06 23.14
N GLN A 97 35.02 45.02 23.66
CA GLN A 97 36.49 44.99 23.80
C GLN A 97 37.21 45.08 22.45
N VAL A 98 36.75 44.35 21.43
CA VAL A 98 37.31 44.43 20.08
C VAL A 98 37.08 45.81 19.47
N LYS A 99 35.89 46.38 19.65
CA LYS A 99 35.53 47.70 19.14
C LYS A 99 36.40 48.80 19.75
N GLN A 100 36.60 48.79 21.07
CA GLN A 100 37.50 49.71 21.75
C GLN A 100 38.94 49.58 21.20
N TYR A 101 39.40 48.35 20.98
CA TYR A 101 40.74 48.12 20.48
C TYR A 101 40.94 48.57 19.02
N ILE A 102 39.93 48.43 18.16
CA ILE A 102 39.95 48.99 16.80
C ILE A 102 40.05 50.51 16.86
N GLN A 103 39.30 51.16 17.74
CA GLN A 103 39.40 52.61 17.94
C GLN A 103 40.80 53.03 18.42
N ASP A 104 41.41 52.29 19.33
CA ASP A 104 42.78 52.56 19.79
C ASP A 104 43.82 52.43 18.66
N ILE A 105 43.62 51.47 17.73
CA ILE A 105 44.44 51.32 16.52
C ILE A 105 44.22 52.50 15.57
N GLU A 106 42.97 52.88 15.30
CA GLU A 106 42.64 54.03 14.44
C GLU A 106 43.23 55.33 14.98
N ILE A 107 43.15 55.56 16.30
CA ILE A 107 43.79 56.67 16.98
C ILE A 107 45.31 56.62 16.78
N SER A 108 45.93 55.46 16.99
CA SER A 108 47.38 55.29 16.80
C SER A 108 47.78 55.57 15.35
N LEU A 109 47.07 55.03 14.36
CA LEU A 109 47.32 55.25 12.94
C LEU A 109 47.14 56.73 12.53
N SER A 110 46.11 57.40 13.05
CA SER A 110 45.91 58.83 12.80
C SER A 110 47.04 59.70 13.36
N ILE A 111 47.66 59.30 14.49
CA ILE A 111 48.83 59.99 15.04
C ILE A 111 50.01 59.87 14.06
N TYR A 112 50.21 58.69 13.46
CA TYR A 112 51.25 58.48 12.45
C TYR A 112 50.96 59.22 11.15
N GLU A 113 49.72 59.20 10.64
CA GLU A 113 49.33 59.98 9.46
C GLU A 113 49.56 61.48 9.67
N ASN A 114 49.18 62.02 10.83
CA ASN A 114 49.42 63.41 11.17
C ASN A 114 50.91 63.76 11.25
N LEU A 115 51.78 62.83 11.67
CA LEU A 115 53.23 63.03 11.62
C LEU A 115 53.75 63.12 10.18
N PHE A 116 53.21 62.34 9.25
CA PHE A 116 53.57 62.42 7.82
C PHE A 116 53.05 63.68 7.13
N PHE A 117 51.90 64.22 7.54
CA PHE A 117 51.34 65.44 6.95
C PHE A 117 51.91 66.74 7.55
N LYS A 118 52.47 66.69 8.76
CA LYS A 118 52.95 67.88 9.48
C LYS A 118 54.29 68.41 8.96
N TYR A 119 55.12 67.59 8.34
CA TYR A 119 56.46 67.96 7.92
C TYR A 119 56.64 67.74 6.41
N SER A 120 57.14 68.76 5.72
CA SER A 120 57.31 68.72 4.26
C SER A 120 58.67 68.16 3.85
N SER A 121 59.63 68.11 4.80
CA SER A 121 60.96 67.53 4.62
C SER A 121 61.33 66.59 5.78
N PRO A 122 62.01 65.46 5.51
CA PRO A 122 62.62 64.58 6.51
C PRO A 122 63.55 65.28 7.53
N GLU A 123 64.06 66.48 7.21
CA GLU A 123 64.94 67.25 8.09
C GLU A 123 64.20 67.95 9.25
N GLU A 124 62.86 68.04 9.18
CA GLU A 124 62.04 68.75 10.16
C GLU A 124 61.54 67.84 11.32
N PHE A 125 61.77 66.53 11.23
CA PHE A 125 61.34 65.59 12.26
C PHE A 125 62.22 65.67 13.50
N SER A 126 61.60 65.73 14.68
CA SER A 126 62.33 65.57 15.94
C SER A 126 62.90 64.14 16.05
N SER A 127 63.92 63.94 16.89
CA SER A 127 64.48 62.61 17.13
C SER A 127 63.43 61.60 17.63
N ASP A 128 62.43 62.08 18.38
CA ASP A 128 61.30 61.26 18.86
C ASP A 128 60.32 60.90 17.74
N ASP A 129 60.06 61.82 16.81
CA ASP A 129 59.18 61.56 15.66
C ASP A 129 59.85 60.57 14.69
N LEU A 130 61.17 60.70 14.47
CA LEU A 130 61.97 59.73 13.71
C LEU A 130 61.97 58.36 14.38
N ALA A 131 62.11 58.27 15.71
CA ALA A 131 62.05 56.99 16.42
C ALA A 131 60.67 56.31 16.28
N LYS A 132 59.58 57.08 16.31
CA LYS A 132 58.21 56.58 16.07
C LYS A 132 58.02 56.09 14.63
N ILE A 133 58.55 56.83 13.65
CA ILE A 133 58.48 56.45 12.22
C ILE A 133 59.36 55.23 11.93
N ILE A 134 60.54 55.13 12.53
CA ILE A 134 61.42 53.95 12.42
C ILE A 134 60.75 52.72 13.03
N ASN A 135 60.13 52.84 14.22
CA ASN A 135 59.37 51.74 14.82
C ASN A 135 58.17 51.28 13.99
N LEU A 136 57.55 52.19 13.24
CA LEU A 136 56.48 51.86 12.28
C LEU A 136 57.06 51.18 11.02
N LYS A 137 58.15 51.72 10.47
CA LYS A 137 58.83 51.24 9.26
C LYS A 137 59.43 49.85 9.45
N ASP A 138 60.01 49.59 10.62
CA ASP A 138 60.60 48.30 10.98
C ASP A 138 59.51 47.25 11.32
N GLY A 139 58.22 47.61 11.18
CA GLY A 139 57.09 46.69 11.32
C GLY A 139 56.74 46.35 12.77
N ASN A 140 57.55 46.75 13.76
CA ASN A 140 57.38 46.33 15.16
C ASN A 140 56.01 46.68 15.77
N GLU A 141 55.40 47.81 15.41
CA GLU A 141 54.05 48.19 15.87
C GLU A 141 52.94 47.53 15.04
N LEU A 142 53.13 47.40 13.72
CA LEU A 142 52.17 46.73 12.84
C LEU A 142 52.09 45.22 13.14
N ASP A 143 53.21 44.59 13.47
CA ASP A 143 53.29 43.19 13.88
C ASP A 143 52.60 42.94 15.23
N LYS A 144 52.66 43.91 16.16
CA LYS A 144 51.91 43.85 17.43
C LYS A 144 50.41 43.92 17.18
N VAL A 145 49.99 44.82 16.29
CA VAL A 145 48.57 44.95 15.87
C VAL A 145 48.11 43.68 15.16
N GLU A 146 48.90 43.13 14.23
CA GLU A 146 48.56 41.91 13.49
C GLU A 146 48.48 40.69 14.41
N LYS A 147 49.45 40.50 15.32
CA LYS A 147 49.41 39.41 16.32
C LYS A 147 48.16 39.50 17.20
N LYS A 148 47.76 40.71 17.58
CA LYS A 148 46.59 40.93 18.43
C LYS A 148 45.27 40.75 17.66
N LEU A 149 45.21 41.17 16.39
CA LEU A 149 44.10 40.86 15.48
C LEU A 149 43.93 39.36 15.26
N LYS A 150 45.03 38.62 15.03
CA LYS A 150 45.01 37.15 14.92
C LYS A 150 44.52 36.47 16.20
N SER A 151 44.89 36.99 17.37
CA SER A 151 44.38 36.53 18.66
C SER A 151 42.86 36.74 18.80
N PHE A 152 42.35 37.90 18.42
CA PHE A 152 40.91 38.17 18.44
C PHE A 152 40.13 37.30 17.45
N GLN A 153 40.68 37.07 16.27
CA GLN A 153 40.05 36.21 15.27
C GLN A 153 39.91 34.77 15.77
N SER A 154 40.97 34.24 16.41
CA SER A 154 40.93 32.92 17.06
C SER A 154 39.86 32.84 18.15
N GLN A 155 39.73 33.88 19.00
CA GLN A 155 38.68 33.94 20.01
C GLN A 155 37.26 34.02 19.41
N PHE A 156 37.11 34.67 18.25
CA PHE A 156 35.83 34.77 17.56
C PHE A 156 35.42 33.43 16.96
N ASP A 157 36.36 32.70 16.37
CA ASP A 157 36.14 31.36 15.81
C ASP A 157 35.73 30.34 16.89
N GLU A 158 36.33 30.44 18.09
CA GLU A 158 35.97 29.62 19.26
C GLU A 158 34.53 29.90 19.72
N ILE A 159 34.16 31.18 19.83
CA ILE A 159 32.81 31.63 20.19
C ILE A 159 31.79 31.15 19.16
N GLN A 160 32.08 31.32 17.88
CA GLN A 160 31.22 30.89 16.78
C GLN A 160 30.99 29.37 16.82
N SER A 161 32.06 28.60 17.05
CA SER A 161 31.97 27.14 17.18
C SER A 161 31.13 26.71 18.38
N CYS A 162 31.27 27.40 19.52
CA CYS A 162 30.46 27.16 20.71
C CYS A 162 28.96 27.43 20.47
N LEU A 163 28.62 28.56 19.82
CA LEU A 163 27.25 28.91 19.47
C LEU A 163 26.61 27.89 18.53
N ILE A 164 27.32 27.47 17.48
CA ILE A 164 26.84 26.47 16.52
C ILE A 164 26.52 25.16 17.24
N ASN A 165 27.43 24.67 18.09
CA ASN A 165 27.23 23.44 18.85
C ASN A 165 26.01 23.52 19.79
N ASN A 166 25.77 24.67 20.43
CA ASN A 166 24.62 24.85 21.32
C ASN A 166 23.31 24.95 20.55
N LEU A 167 23.28 25.66 19.41
CA LEU A 167 22.13 25.72 18.52
C LEU A 167 21.77 24.34 17.97
N GLU A 168 22.75 23.52 17.61
CA GLU A 168 22.51 22.14 17.20
C GLU A 168 21.91 21.28 18.33
N LYS A 169 22.44 21.39 19.56
CA LYS A 169 21.88 20.70 20.73
C LYS A 169 20.41 21.10 20.96
N ILE A 170 20.10 22.39 20.86
CA ILE A 170 18.73 22.89 21.00
C ILE A 170 17.84 22.35 19.88
N ASN A 171 18.31 22.36 18.63
CA ASN A 171 17.56 21.85 17.49
C ASN A 171 17.28 20.34 17.62
N ARG A 172 18.24 19.56 18.14
CA ARG A 172 18.04 18.13 18.45
C ARG A 172 16.96 17.94 19.52
N ASN A 173 17.00 18.72 20.60
CA ASN A 173 16.03 18.64 21.69
C ASN A 173 14.62 19.08 21.25
N LEU A 174 14.50 20.17 20.51
CA LEU A 174 13.21 20.66 20.00
C LEU A 174 12.59 19.69 18.97
N LYS A 175 13.40 19.07 18.10
CA LYS A 175 12.91 18.03 17.16
C LYS A 175 12.39 16.79 17.88
N PHE A 176 12.92 16.48 19.06
CA PHE A 176 12.48 15.35 19.87
C PHE A 176 11.10 15.62 20.49
N ASP A 177 10.87 16.83 21.02
CA ASP A 177 9.60 17.20 21.66
C ASP A 177 8.46 17.46 20.65
N PHE A 178 8.75 17.99 19.46
CA PHE A 178 7.73 18.18 18.41
C PHE A 178 7.20 16.86 17.82
N LYS A 179 7.89 15.73 18.02
CA LYS A 179 7.47 14.39 17.57
C LYS A 179 6.40 13.74 18.47
N LEU A 180 6.00 14.37 19.57
CA LEU A 180 5.06 13.76 20.54
C LEU A 180 3.57 13.98 20.20
N LYS A 181 3.21 14.77 19.18
CA LYS A 181 1.85 14.72 18.61
C LYS A 181 1.77 13.58 17.61
N SER A 182 0.75 12.73 17.73
CA SER A 182 0.50 11.64 16.79
C SER A 182 0.39 12.19 15.37
N ILE A 183 1.35 11.88 14.52
CA ILE A 183 1.30 12.25 13.10
C ILE A 183 0.49 11.17 12.40
N ARG A 184 -0.69 11.55 11.89
CA ARG A 184 -1.44 10.74 10.94
C ARG A 184 -1.02 11.13 9.53
N LYS A 185 -0.61 10.16 8.75
CA LYS A 185 -0.29 10.34 7.34
C LYS A 185 -1.14 9.38 6.52
N LYS A 186 -1.89 9.90 5.56
CA LYS A 186 -2.53 9.09 4.51
C LYS A 186 -1.45 8.54 3.60
N GLN A 187 -1.57 7.26 3.28
CA GLN A 187 -0.63 6.53 2.46
C GLN A 187 -1.42 5.69 1.45
N ASP A 188 -0.99 5.74 0.19
CA ASP A 188 -1.51 4.84 -0.83
C ASP A 188 -0.86 3.46 -0.66
N GLY A 189 -1.70 2.44 -0.72
CA GLY A 189 -1.36 1.03 -0.63
C GLY A 189 -2.03 0.22 -1.71
N GLN A 190 -1.87 -1.09 -1.60
CA GLN A 190 -2.34 -2.09 -2.53
C GLN A 190 -3.00 -3.22 -1.75
N LEU A 191 -4.19 -3.63 -2.19
CA LEU A 191 -4.91 -4.79 -1.69
C LEU A 191 -5.15 -5.73 -2.86
N TRP A 192 -4.87 -7.01 -2.66
CA TRP A 192 -5.22 -8.01 -3.66
C TRP A 192 -6.75 -8.15 -3.77
N ASN A 193 -7.29 -7.87 -4.95
CA ASN A 193 -8.70 -8.04 -5.23
C ASN A 193 -8.93 -9.41 -5.88
N ASN A 194 -9.54 -10.33 -5.13
CA ASN A 194 -9.82 -11.70 -5.58
C ASN A 194 -10.73 -11.79 -6.81
N ILE A 195 -11.61 -10.82 -6.99
CA ILE A 195 -12.56 -10.77 -8.11
C ILE A 195 -11.83 -10.27 -9.36
N LYS A 196 -11.09 -9.16 -9.23
CA LYS A 196 -10.34 -8.53 -10.34
C LYS A 196 -9.02 -9.22 -10.67
N LYS A 197 -8.56 -10.16 -9.82
CA LYS A 197 -7.28 -10.87 -9.93
C LYS A 197 -6.08 -9.92 -10.12
N ARG A 198 -6.11 -8.78 -9.43
CA ARG A 198 -5.04 -7.77 -9.43
C ARG A 198 -4.97 -7.04 -8.11
N PHE A 199 -3.86 -6.37 -7.87
CA PHE A 199 -3.78 -5.39 -6.79
C PHE A 199 -4.61 -4.16 -7.14
N THR A 200 -5.50 -3.75 -6.24
CA THR A 200 -6.24 -2.49 -6.31
C THR A 200 -5.60 -1.49 -5.38
N SER A 201 -5.44 -0.26 -5.85
CA SER A 201 -4.99 0.83 -4.99
C SER A 201 -6.01 1.06 -3.88
N ILE A 202 -5.53 1.23 -2.66
CA ILE A 202 -6.31 1.60 -1.49
C ILE A 202 -5.61 2.75 -0.78
N GLN A 203 -6.35 3.49 0.03
CA GLN A 203 -5.76 4.41 0.98
C GLN A 203 -5.84 3.79 2.38
N PHE A 204 -4.85 4.10 3.20
CA PHE A 204 -4.85 3.78 4.62
C PHE A 204 -4.10 4.86 5.39
N GLU A 205 -4.33 4.96 6.69
CA GLU A 205 -3.65 5.93 7.55
C GLU A 205 -2.56 5.25 8.38
N ILE A 206 -1.42 5.90 8.47
CA ILE A 206 -0.35 5.53 9.38
C ILE A 206 -0.36 6.54 10.52
N GLU A 207 -0.61 6.06 11.73
CA GLU A 207 -0.58 6.83 12.96
C GLU A 207 0.65 6.43 13.78
N VAL A 208 1.57 7.38 13.96
CA VAL A 208 2.74 7.18 14.83
C VAL A 208 2.37 7.66 16.24
N ILE A 209 2.31 6.75 17.20
CA ILE A 209 1.92 7.05 18.59
C ILE A 209 3.17 7.29 19.44
N SER A 210 3.08 8.25 20.35
CA SER A 210 4.10 8.53 21.37
C SER A 210 4.50 7.23 22.08
N GLY A 211 5.77 6.83 21.98
CA GLY A 211 6.24 5.55 22.53
C GLY A 211 6.62 4.47 21.51
N ARG A 212 6.89 4.84 20.25
CA ARG A 212 7.43 3.95 19.18
C ARG A 212 6.43 2.90 18.68
N GLN A 213 5.14 3.17 18.81
CA GLN A 213 4.11 2.33 18.20
C GLN A 213 3.64 2.95 16.89
N ILE A 214 3.58 2.14 15.83
CA ILE A 214 3.03 2.53 14.54
C ILE A 214 1.72 1.76 14.38
N LYS A 215 0.61 2.48 14.25
CA LYS A 215 -0.68 1.90 13.89
C LYS A 215 -0.95 2.12 12.41
N TYR A 216 -1.33 1.05 11.74
CA TYR A 216 -1.88 1.06 10.40
C TYR A 216 -3.39 0.99 10.52
N LEU A 217 -4.11 1.96 9.98
CA LEU A 217 -5.57 2.09 10.07
C LEU A 217 -6.17 2.01 8.67
N GLY A 218 -7.18 1.16 8.47
CA GLY A 218 -7.96 1.13 7.24
C GLY A 218 -8.77 2.41 7.04
N ASN A 219 -9.35 2.58 5.86
CA ASN A 219 -10.23 3.74 5.56
C ASN A 219 -11.47 3.82 6.47
N ASP A 220 -11.88 2.69 7.05
CA ASP A 220 -12.97 2.56 8.02
C ASP A 220 -12.51 2.77 9.47
N GLY A 221 -11.23 3.08 9.70
CA GLY A 221 -10.62 3.18 11.01
C GLY A 221 -10.25 1.83 11.65
N GLN A 222 -10.47 0.70 10.98
CA GLN A 222 -10.07 -0.61 11.48
C GLN A 222 -8.55 -0.67 11.67
N ILE A 223 -8.09 -1.11 12.84
CA ILE A 223 -6.66 -1.33 13.07
C ILE A 223 -6.21 -2.55 12.26
N LEU A 224 -5.37 -2.30 11.26
CA LEU A 224 -4.80 -3.32 10.38
C LEU A 224 -3.59 -3.99 11.04
N ARG A 225 -2.76 -3.19 11.72
CA ARG A 225 -1.57 -3.63 12.45
C ARG A 225 -1.15 -2.60 13.48
N ILE A 226 -0.65 -3.09 14.61
CA ILE A 226 0.14 -2.31 15.56
C ILE A 226 1.55 -2.88 15.55
N GLN A 227 2.53 -2.05 15.25
CA GLN A 227 3.94 -2.40 15.28
C GLN A 227 4.62 -1.64 16.41
N ASN A 228 5.22 -2.38 17.34
CA ASN A 228 6.10 -1.82 18.35
C ASN A 228 7.51 -1.77 17.77
N ASP A 229 7.97 -0.59 17.40
CA ASP A 229 9.33 -0.42 16.91
C ASP A 229 10.27 -0.26 18.11
N GLN A 230 11.11 -1.26 18.34
CA GLN A 230 12.13 -1.17 19.39
C GLN A 230 13.34 -0.35 18.92
N GLU A 231 13.51 -0.19 17.59
CA GLU A 231 14.63 0.55 16.99
C GLU A 231 14.35 2.05 16.93
N ILE A 232 15.28 2.82 17.50
CA ILE A 232 15.15 4.28 17.67
C ILE A 232 15.71 5.05 16.46
N SER A 233 16.55 4.40 15.63
CA SER A 233 17.45 5.09 14.70
C SER A 233 17.04 5.05 13.22
N THR A 234 16.22 4.11 12.78
CA THR A 234 15.84 3.98 11.36
C THR A 234 14.40 4.42 11.12
N SER A 235 14.12 5.04 9.97
CA SER A 235 12.75 5.30 9.54
C SER A 235 12.04 3.96 9.36
N PRO A 236 10.83 3.77 9.91
CA PRO A 236 10.12 2.52 9.77
C PRO A 236 9.88 2.19 8.30
N GLU A 237 10.08 0.92 7.95
CA GLU A 237 9.74 0.41 6.63
C GLU A 237 8.22 0.56 6.43
N ILE A 238 7.82 1.42 5.49
CA ILE A 238 6.42 1.62 5.13
C ILE A 238 6.08 0.57 4.08
N LEU A 239 5.40 -0.49 4.53
CA LEU A 239 4.80 -1.47 3.64
C LEU A 239 3.63 -0.81 2.88
N ASN A 240 3.52 -1.09 1.58
CA ASN A 240 2.42 -0.62 0.75
C ASN A 240 1.39 -1.72 0.47
N ASN A 241 1.73 -3.00 0.64
CA ASN A 241 0.83 -4.12 0.47
C ASN A 241 0.06 -4.41 1.78
N LEU A 242 -1.27 -4.31 1.74
CA LEU A 242 -2.14 -4.48 2.91
C LEU A 242 -2.03 -5.86 3.55
N GLU A 243 -1.83 -6.91 2.75
CA GLU A 243 -1.67 -8.25 3.28
C GLU A 243 -0.34 -8.41 4.02
N GLN A 244 0.74 -7.84 3.47
CA GLN A 244 2.02 -7.80 4.18
C GLN A 244 1.89 -7.01 5.49
N ILE A 245 1.18 -5.86 5.47
CA ILE A 245 0.89 -5.09 6.68
C ILE A 245 0.19 -6.00 7.69
N LYS A 246 -0.89 -6.69 7.33
CA LYS A 246 -1.67 -7.53 8.25
C LYS A 246 -0.91 -8.75 8.77
N TYR A 247 -0.19 -9.44 7.89
CA TYR A 247 0.23 -10.82 8.14
C TYR A 247 1.74 -11.01 8.27
N LEU A 248 2.57 -10.18 7.64
CA LEU A 248 4.03 -10.34 7.65
C LEU A 248 4.65 -9.81 8.95
N LYS A 249 5.33 -10.68 9.70
CA LYS A 249 6.07 -10.33 10.92
C LYS A 249 7.47 -10.89 10.88
N TRP A 250 8.46 -10.03 11.10
CA TRP A 250 9.87 -10.40 11.25
C TRP A 250 10.18 -10.75 12.71
N LYS A 251 10.99 -11.78 12.92
CA LYS A 251 11.44 -12.23 14.24
C LYS A 251 12.95 -12.52 14.21
N GLY A 252 13.68 -12.02 15.19
CA GLY A 252 15.09 -12.28 15.41
C GLY A 252 15.56 -11.65 16.72
N ASP A 253 16.85 -11.75 16.99
CA ASP A 253 17.44 -11.24 18.23
C ASP A 253 17.83 -9.77 18.10
N TYR A 254 17.81 -9.08 19.24
CA TYR A 254 18.32 -7.71 19.37
C TYR A 254 19.62 -7.71 20.19
N GLY A 255 20.61 -6.94 19.75
CA GLY A 255 21.85 -6.71 20.48
C GLY A 255 21.68 -5.75 21.65
N LYS A 256 22.76 -5.53 22.42
CA LYS A 256 22.80 -4.61 23.58
C LYS A 256 22.42 -3.16 23.23
N SER A 257 22.59 -2.75 21.97
CA SER A 257 22.23 -1.43 21.45
C SER A 257 20.79 -1.35 20.95
N ASN A 258 19.96 -2.38 21.17
CA ASN A 258 18.64 -2.57 20.55
C ASN A 258 18.66 -2.65 19.02
N GLY A 259 19.83 -2.80 18.39
CA GLY A 259 19.92 -3.07 16.95
C GLY A 259 19.69 -4.55 16.65
N ARG A 260 19.10 -4.85 15.49
CA ARG A 260 18.95 -6.24 15.01
C ARG A 260 20.30 -6.97 14.97
N LYS A 261 20.32 -8.22 15.44
CA LYS A 261 21.50 -9.08 15.42
C LYS A 261 21.07 -10.51 15.09
N GLY A 262 21.96 -11.26 14.47
CA GLY A 262 21.76 -12.69 14.32
C GLY A 262 20.85 -13.04 13.14
N ILE A 263 20.29 -14.24 13.17
CA ILE A 263 19.40 -14.74 12.13
C ILE A 263 18.01 -14.15 12.34
N TRP A 264 17.45 -13.57 11.28
CA TRP A 264 16.11 -13.03 11.25
C TRP A 264 15.26 -13.83 10.28
N ASN A 265 14.08 -14.23 10.73
CA ASN A 265 13.13 -15.01 9.94
C ASN A 265 11.80 -14.25 9.80
N ALA A 266 11.13 -14.44 8.67
CA ALA A 266 9.78 -13.93 8.48
C ALA A 266 8.72 -14.97 8.90
N SER A 267 7.55 -14.47 9.29
CA SER A 267 6.35 -15.25 9.49
C SER A 267 5.16 -14.57 8.83
N TRP A 268 4.27 -15.35 8.24
CA TRP A 268 3.03 -14.90 7.65
C TRP A 268 1.85 -15.46 8.43
N ASN A 269 1.01 -14.59 8.98
CA ASN A 269 -0.11 -14.99 9.83
C ASN A 269 0.31 -15.98 10.92
N GLN A 270 1.43 -15.66 11.61
CA GLN A 270 2.09 -16.49 12.63
C GLN A 270 2.76 -17.79 12.15
N LYS A 271 2.55 -18.23 10.90
CA LYS A 271 3.27 -19.35 10.30
C LYS A 271 4.66 -18.89 9.87
N VAL A 272 5.72 -19.49 10.40
CA VAL A 272 7.10 -19.18 9.98
C VAL A 272 7.26 -19.54 8.51
N LEU A 273 7.73 -18.59 7.71
CA LEU A 273 8.06 -18.82 6.31
C LEU A 273 9.43 -19.50 6.27
N SER A 274 9.47 -20.76 5.81
CA SER A 274 10.73 -21.49 5.68
C SER A 274 11.64 -20.77 4.68
N ASN A 275 12.90 -20.60 5.05
CA ASN A 275 13.94 -19.98 4.23
C ASN A 275 13.77 -18.48 3.93
N VAL A 276 12.80 -17.78 4.52
CA VAL A 276 12.66 -16.32 4.37
C VAL A 276 13.35 -15.62 5.54
N GLY A 277 14.38 -14.85 5.24
CA GLY A 277 15.30 -14.40 6.27
C GLY A 277 16.69 -14.05 5.78
N GLY A 278 17.53 -13.69 6.73
CA GLY A 278 18.95 -13.47 6.54
C GLY A 278 19.63 -13.13 7.86
N PHE A 279 20.82 -12.56 7.79
CA PHE A 279 21.63 -12.26 8.97
C PHE A 279 21.86 -10.76 9.13
N TYR A 280 21.75 -10.27 10.36
CA TYR A 280 22.14 -8.91 10.73
C TYR A 280 23.47 -8.91 11.50
N ILE A 281 24.38 -8.03 11.08
CA ILE A 281 25.62 -7.70 11.80
C ILE A 281 25.52 -6.25 12.24
N GLN A 282 25.56 -6.00 13.55
CA GLN A 282 25.54 -4.64 14.10
C GLN A 282 24.35 -3.77 13.61
N GLY A 283 23.19 -4.38 13.38
CA GLY A 283 21.98 -3.67 12.94
C GLY A 283 21.83 -3.53 11.43
N VAL A 284 22.81 -3.95 10.62
CA VAL A 284 22.72 -3.90 9.14
C VAL A 284 22.60 -5.30 8.53
N LYS A 285 21.86 -5.43 7.43
CA LYS A 285 21.71 -6.67 6.65
C LYS A 285 23.06 -7.03 6.01
N GLU A 286 23.46 -8.29 6.19
CA GLU A 286 24.70 -8.86 5.65
C GLU A 286 24.48 -10.27 5.10
N GLY A 287 25.27 -10.64 4.10
CA GLY A 287 25.30 -11.98 3.51
C GLY A 287 24.07 -12.31 2.67
N LEU A 288 23.75 -13.61 2.55
CA LEU A 288 22.60 -14.09 1.77
C LEU A 288 21.28 -13.77 2.47
N TRP A 289 20.34 -13.25 1.71
CA TRP A 289 18.99 -12.91 2.13
C TRP A 289 17.94 -13.46 1.19
N VAL A 290 16.79 -13.76 1.77
CA VAL A 290 15.55 -14.11 1.10
C VAL A 290 14.47 -13.15 1.58
N ASP A 291 14.16 -12.15 0.77
CA ASP A 291 13.15 -11.13 1.04
C ASP A 291 11.79 -11.52 0.42
N CYS A 292 10.69 -11.03 0.99
CA CYS A 292 9.38 -11.09 0.33
C CYS A 292 9.31 -9.99 -0.74
N ALA A 293 8.98 -10.33 -1.99
CA ALA A 293 8.80 -9.33 -3.05
C ALA A 293 7.64 -8.36 -2.72
N LYS A 294 7.61 -7.17 -3.33
CA LYS A 294 6.57 -6.14 -3.08
C LYS A 294 5.12 -6.66 -3.23
N GLY A 295 4.90 -7.59 -4.16
CA GLY A 295 3.60 -8.23 -4.42
C GLY A 295 3.32 -9.51 -3.64
N PHE A 296 4.10 -9.83 -2.59
CA PHE A 296 3.96 -11.10 -1.89
C PHE A 296 2.56 -11.25 -1.25
N CYS A 297 1.88 -12.34 -1.58
CA CYS A 297 0.59 -12.78 -1.05
C CYS A 297 0.65 -14.30 -0.88
N MET A 298 0.53 -14.82 0.35
CA MET A 298 0.74 -16.26 0.59
C MET A 298 -0.25 -17.16 -0.17
N ASN A 299 -1.45 -16.67 -0.46
CA ASN A 299 -2.50 -17.48 -1.09
C ASN A 299 -2.42 -17.49 -2.63
N GLN A 300 -1.63 -16.60 -3.25
CA GLN A 300 -1.66 -16.40 -4.70
C GLN A 300 -0.30 -16.15 -5.35
N ALA A 301 0.60 -15.50 -4.63
CA ALA A 301 1.87 -14.98 -5.13
C ALA A 301 2.98 -15.08 -4.06
N CYS A 302 3.41 -16.30 -3.74
CA CYS A 302 4.56 -16.52 -2.85
C CYS A 302 5.86 -16.27 -3.63
N ILE A 303 6.21 -14.99 -3.81
CA ILE A 303 7.39 -14.58 -4.57
C ILE A 303 8.48 -14.09 -3.63
N LEU A 304 9.62 -14.77 -3.66
CA LEU A 304 10.78 -14.45 -2.86
C LEU A 304 11.86 -13.80 -3.73
N GLU A 305 12.59 -12.84 -3.18
CA GLU A 305 13.80 -12.25 -3.79
C GLU A 305 15.01 -12.79 -3.05
N ILE A 306 15.94 -13.42 -3.76
CA ILE A 306 17.12 -14.07 -3.19
C ILE A 306 18.37 -13.37 -3.72
N GLY A 307 19.23 -12.91 -2.82
CA GLY A 307 20.51 -12.30 -3.17
C GLY A 307 21.32 -11.90 -1.95
N GLU A 308 22.41 -11.16 -2.16
CA GLU A 308 23.31 -10.77 -1.08
C GLU A 308 23.15 -9.31 -0.69
N TYR A 309 23.22 -9.03 0.61
CA TYR A 309 23.40 -7.70 1.17
C TYR A 309 24.83 -7.52 1.69
N ARG A 310 25.30 -6.27 1.63
CA ARG A 310 26.50 -5.78 2.33
C ARG A 310 26.20 -4.39 2.85
N ASN A 311 26.22 -4.20 4.16
CA ASN A 311 25.86 -2.96 4.85
C ASN A 311 24.50 -2.39 4.37
N ASP A 312 23.45 -3.21 4.36
CA ASP A 312 22.11 -2.87 3.82
C ASP A 312 22.03 -2.57 2.31
N PHE A 313 23.14 -2.61 1.58
CA PHE A 313 23.15 -2.48 0.11
C PHE A 313 22.97 -3.84 -0.55
N ARG A 314 22.04 -3.94 -1.50
CA ARG A 314 21.92 -5.13 -2.35
C ARG A 314 23.13 -5.18 -3.27
N ILE A 315 23.81 -6.31 -3.33
CA ILE A 315 24.99 -6.50 -4.18
C ILE A 315 24.90 -7.82 -4.96
N GLY A 316 25.67 -7.91 -6.04
CA GLY A 316 25.83 -9.16 -6.79
C GLY A 316 24.55 -9.64 -7.46
N LYS A 317 24.45 -10.95 -7.68
CA LYS A 317 23.33 -11.55 -8.41
C LYS A 317 22.11 -11.71 -7.51
N TRP A 318 20.98 -11.22 -8.01
CA TRP A 318 19.66 -11.39 -7.41
C TRP A 318 18.77 -12.21 -8.35
N SER A 319 17.91 -13.03 -7.77
CA SER A 319 16.93 -13.86 -8.49
C SER A 319 15.61 -13.87 -7.75
N TYR A 320 14.56 -14.28 -8.44
CA TYR A 320 13.27 -14.53 -7.82
C TYR A 320 13.06 -16.03 -7.65
N GLU A 321 12.26 -16.42 -6.67
CA GLU A 321 11.75 -17.78 -6.52
C GLU A 321 10.23 -17.72 -6.39
N PHE A 322 9.54 -18.51 -7.20
CA PHE A 322 8.10 -18.66 -7.17
C PHE A 322 7.77 -20.15 -7.33
N ASP A 323 7.00 -20.70 -6.39
CA ASP A 323 6.61 -22.13 -6.42
C ASP A 323 7.83 -23.05 -6.59
N GLN A 324 8.90 -22.79 -5.82
CA GLN A 324 10.20 -23.47 -5.86
C GLN A 324 10.94 -23.36 -7.20
N GLN A 325 10.36 -22.70 -8.20
CA GLN A 325 11.00 -22.41 -9.46
C GLN A 325 11.79 -21.11 -9.36
N LYS A 326 13.10 -21.22 -9.58
CA LYS A 326 13.98 -20.07 -9.71
C LYS A 326 13.67 -19.33 -11.01
N ILE A 327 13.31 -18.06 -10.90
CA ILE A 327 13.17 -17.12 -12.00
C ILE A 327 14.43 -16.24 -11.95
N ASN A 328 15.07 -16.04 -13.11
CA ASN A 328 16.23 -15.15 -13.18
C ASN A 328 15.89 -13.75 -12.66
N GLY A 329 16.89 -13.02 -12.16
CA GLY A 329 16.78 -11.61 -11.82
C GLY A 329 17.84 -10.82 -12.57
N GLY A 330 18.75 -10.15 -11.85
CA GLY A 330 19.86 -9.40 -12.44
C GLY A 330 20.99 -9.15 -11.44
N THR A 331 21.84 -8.15 -11.69
CA THR A 331 23.02 -7.87 -10.85
C THR A 331 23.07 -6.45 -10.32
N TYR A 332 23.10 -6.30 -9.00
CA TYR A 332 23.37 -5.01 -8.36
C TYR A 332 24.88 -4.73 -8.31
N ASN A 333 25.26 -3.49 -8.60
CA ASN A 333 26.61 -3.00 -8.40
C ASN A 333 26.89 -2.72 -6.90
N LEU A 334 28.10 -2.24 -6.58
CA LEU A 334 28.51 -1.95 -5.20
C LEU A 334 27.74 -0.81 -4.53
N TYR A 335 26.95 -0.04 -5.29
CA TYR A 335 26.13 1.06 -4.81
C TYR A 335 24.64 0.68 -4.73
N SER A 336 24.31 -0.61 -4.79
CA SER A 336 22.93 -1.12 -4.83
C SER A 336 22.12 -0.63 -6.03
N GLN A 337 22.79 -0.36 -7.15
CA GLN A 337 22.13 0.02 -8.40
C GLN A 337 22.07 -1.17 -9.35
N LYS A 338 20.93 -1.36 -10.00
CA LYS A 338 20.72 -2.36 -11.05
C LYS A 338 21.64 -2.09 -12.23
N SER A 339 22.30 -3.13 -12.72
CA SER A 339 23.17 -3.11 -13.90
C SER A 339 23.09 -4.42 -14.69
N GLY A 340 23.33 -4.36 -16.00
CA GLY A 340 23.36 -5.52 -16.90
C GLY A 340 21.97 -6.06 -17.24
N LYS A 341 21.93 -7.32 -17.68
CA LYS A 341 20.67 -8.01 -18.03
C LYS A 341 19.83 -8.26 -16.78
N TRP A 342 18.54 -8.01 -16.91
CA TRP A 342 17.57 -8.16 -15.84
C TRP A 342 16.32 -8.87 -16.33
N VAL A 343 15.77 -9.70 -15.47
CA VAL A 343 14.42 -10.21 -15.58
C VAL A 343 13.62 -9.62 -14.42
N GLU A 344 12.60 -8.83 -14.71
CA GLU A 344 11.67 -8.30 -13.72
C GLU A 344 10.37 -9.09 -13.77
N ILE A 345 9.70 -9.22 -12.63
CA ILE A 345 8.35 -9.76 -12.54
C ILE A 345 7.33 -8.63 -12.63
N LYS A 346 6.21 -8.87 -13.29
CA LYS A 346 5.09 -7.92 -13.31
C LYS A 346 4.50 -7.75 -11.91
N GLU A 347 4.00 -6.57 -11.61
CA GLU A 347 3.17 -6.38 -10.42
C GLU A 347 1.90 -7.24 -10.51
N GLY A 348 1.53 -7.90 -9.40
CA GLY A 348 0.45 -8.88 -9.42
C GLY A 348 0.84 -10.20 -10.08
N PHE A 349 2.13 -10.53 -10.20
CA PHE A 349 2.57 -11.86 -10.64
C PHE A 349 1.98 -12.94 -9.73
N HIS A 350 1.28 -13.92 -10.32
CA HIS A 350 0.63 -15.01 -9.59
C HIS A 350 0.50 -16.24 -10.50
N PHE A 351 -0.03 -17.34 -9.98
CA PHE A 351 -0.12 -18.61 -10.72
C PHE A 351 -0.78 -18.50 -12.12
N TYR A 352 -1.78 -17.63 -12.31
CA TYR A 352 -2.43 -17.48 -13.64
C TYR A 352 -1.89 -16.29 -14.46
N SER A 353 -0.94 -15.53 -13.90
CA SER A 353 -0.28 -14.39 -14.55
C SER A 353 1.21 -14.39 -14.26
N GLN A 354 1.95 -15.22 -15.01
CA GLN A 354 3.41 -15.25 -14.95
C GLN A 354 4.00 -14.39 -16.06
N VAL A 355 3.97 -13.07 -15.85
CA VAL A 355 4.54 -12.10 -16.78
C VAL A 355 5.91 -11.63 -16.26
N THR A 356 6.92 -11.72 -17.12
CA THR A 356 8.25 -11.17 -16.86
C THR A 356 8.68 -10.16 -17.92
N TYR A 357 9.51 -9.21 -17.54
CA TYR A 357 10.14 -8.23 -18.41
C TYR A 357 11.63 -8.49 -18.48
N VAL A 358 12.17 -8.70 -19.67
CA VAL A 358 13.58 -9.01 -19.89
C VAL A 358 14.23 -7.86 -20.64
N GLY A 359 15.26 -7.25 -20.07
CA GLY A 359 15.99 -6.15 -20.70
C GLY A 359 17.26 -5.79 -19.96
N GLU A 360 17.78 -4.59 -20.20
CA GLU A 360 19.05 -4.16 -19.61
C GLU A 360 18.92 -2.90 -18.75
N TYR A 361 19.70 -2.87 -17.68
CA TYR A 361 19.87 -1.75 -16.78
C TYR A 361 21.29 -1.16 -16.88
N GLN A 362 21.38 0.16 -16.79
CA GLN A 362 22.61 0.91 -16.61
C GLN A 362 22.41 1.93 -15.48
N ASN A 363 23.03 1.68 -14.32
CA ASN A 363 22.95 2.54 -13.13
C ASN A 363 21.50 2.87 -12.73
N ASP A 364 20.69 1.82 -12.48
CA ASP A 364 19.24 1.92 -12.19
C ASP A 364 18.36 2.49 -13.31
N LYS A 365 18.91 2.70 -14.51
CA LYS A 365 18.14 3.13 -15.68
C LYS A 365 17.95 2.01 -16.68
N LYS A 366 16.70 1.73 -17.05
CA LYS A 366 16.34 0.86 -18.16
C LYS A 366 16.87 1.46 -19.46
N VAL A 367 17.52 0.62 -20.26
CA VAL A 367 18.09 0.98 -21.57
C VAL A 367 17.80 -0.14 -22.57
N GLY A 368 17.84 0.18 -23.86
CA GLY A 368 17.76 -0.80 -24.94
C GLY A 368 16.39 -1.45 -25.08
N LEU A 369 16.37 -2.63 -25.71
CA LEU A 369 15.16 -3.42 -25.91
C LEU A 369 14.74 -4.12 -24.61
N TRP A 370 13.45 -4.05 -24.32
CA TRP A 370 12.80 -4.72 -23.19
C TRP A 370 11.66 -5.58 -23.73
N GLU A 371 11.78 -6.89 -23.56
CA GLU A 371 10.81 -7.88 -24.01
C GLU A 371 9.87 -8.27 -22.88
N THR A 372 8.62 -8.53 -23.20
CA THR A 372 7.63 -9.03 -22.23
C THR A 372 7.29 -10.47 -22.54
N TRP A 373 7.52 -11.36 -21.57
CA TRP A 373 7.33 -12.79 -21.69
C TRP A 373 6.20 -13.26 -20.79
N TYR A 374 5.39 -14.20 -21.27
CA TYR A 374 4.30 -14.83 -20.52
C TYR A 374 4.46 -16.34 -20.54
N LYS A 375 4.38 -16.94 -19.34
CA LYS A 375 4.39 -18.40 -19.17
C LYS A 375 2.98 -18.89 -18.88
N ASN A 376 2.46 -19.75 -19.76
CA ASN A 376 1.13 -20.34 -19.62
C ASN A 376 1.23 -21.70 -18.91
N HIS A 377 0.58 -21.83 -17.75
CA HIS A 377 0.56 -23.08 -16.97
C HIS A 377 -0.22 -24.21 -17.60
N ALA A 378 -1.22 -23.92 -18.43
CA ALA A 378 -2.18 -24.93 -18.85
C ALA A 378 -1.60 -25.97 -19.83
N LYS A 379 -0.37 -25.80 -20.35
CA LYS A 379 0.09 -26.56 -21.53
C LYS A 379 1.58 -26.94 -21.60
N ASP A 380 2.35 -26.88 -20.51
CA ASP A 380 3.82 -27.03 -20.56
C ASP A 380 4.47 -26.20 -21.69
N GLN A 381 3.86 -25.06 -22.03
CA GLN A 381 4.23 -24.29 -23.20
C GLN A 381 5.49 -23.47 -22.92
N LYS A 382 6.33 -23.36 -23.95
CA LYS A 382 7.44 -22.41 -23.98
C LYS A 382 6.93 -21.01 -23.66
N ASN A 383 7.75 -20.23 -22.94
CA ASN A 383 7.49 -18.82 -22.69
C ASN A 383 7.17 -18.11 -24.01
N LEU A 384 6.08 -17.35 -24.05
CA LEU A 384 5.65 -16.61 -25.23
C LEU A 384 6.06 -15.15 -25.07
N GLN A 385 6.77 -14.59 -26.05
CA GLN A 385 6.96 -13.15 -26.13
C GLN A 385 5.64 -12.50 -26.54
N ILE A 386 5.06 -11.70 -25.66
CA ILE A 386 3.73 -11.09 -25.82
C ILE A 386 3.77 -9.57 -25.94
N GLY A 387 4.94 -8.96 -25.75
CA GLY A 387 5.09 -7.52 -25.92
C GLY A 387 6.48 -7.01 -25.63
N GLY A 388 6.58 -5.72 -25.30
CA GLY A 388 7.85 -5.04 -25.08
C GLY A 388 8.02 -3.77 -25.93
N GLY A 389 9.20 -3.16 -25.83
CA GLY A 389 9.61 -1.97 -26.58
C GLY A 389 10.97 -1.48 -26.12
N SER A 390 11.36 -0.25 -26.47
CA SER A 390 12.70 0.26 -26.16
C SER A 390 12.70 1.38 -25.12
N TYR A 391 13.72 1.39 -24.27
CA TYR A 391 14.00 2.44 -23.31
C TYR A 391 15.27 3.22 -23.66
N TRP A 392 15.23 4.52 -23.38
CA TRP A 392 16.38 5.42 -23.34
C TRP A 392 16.42 6.11 -21.96
N ASN A 393 17.33 5.68 -21.07
CA ASN A 393 17.46 6.26 -19.73
C ASN A 393 16.15 6.27 -18.91
N ASN A 394 15.48 5.12 -18.76
CA ASN A 394 14.14 4.97 -18.16
C ASN A 394 12.97 5.61 -18.95
N ILE A 395 13.23 6.24 -20.09
CA ILE A 395 12.21 6.86 -20.93
C ILE A 395 11.80 5.90 -22.05
N LYS A 396 10.52 5.56 -22.17
CA LYS A 396 10.00 4.73 -23.27
C LYS A 396 10.13 5.48 -24.61
N VAL A 397 10.58 4.77 -25.65
CA VAL A 397 10.74 5.30 -27.01
C VAL A 397 10.37 4.24 -28.06
N GLY A 398 9.94 4.67 -29.24
CA GLY A 398 9.65 3.80 -30.38
C GLY A 398 8.37 2.99 -30.22
N LYS A 399 8.26 1.88 -30.96
CA LYS A 399 7.10 0.99 -30.91
C LYS A 399 7.04 0.23 -29.60
N TRP A 400 5.82 0.09 -29.06
CA TRP A 400 5.55 -0.58 -27.81
C TRP A 400 4.31 -1.47 -27.92
N ILE A 401 4.39 -2.62 -27.25
CA ILE A 401 3.25 -3.48 -26.93
C ILE A 401 3.18 -3.54 -25.41
N GLU A 402 2.20 -2.86 -24.82
CA GLU A 402 1.94 -2.86 -23.39
C GLU A 402 0.88 -3.88 -23.02
N LEU A 403 0.90 -4.37 -21.79
CA LEU A 403 -0.15 -5.25 -21.27
C LEU A 403 -1.12 -4.44 -20.41
N SER A 404 -2.37 -4.89 -20.32
CA SER A 404 -3.30 -4.39 -19.30
C SER A 404 -2.83 -4.70 -17.87
N ASP A 405 -3.21 -3.87 -16.91
CA ASP A 405 -2.90 -4.10 -15.50
C ASP A 405 -3.45 -5.46 -15.04
N GLY A 406 -4.65 -5.81 -15.49
CA GLY A 406 -5.28 -7.12 -15.30
C GLY A 406 -4.90 -8.18 -16.33
N TYR A 407 -3.71 -8.16 -16.93
CA TYR A 407 -3.31 -9.21 -17.88
C TYR A 407 -3.13 -10.56 -17.15
N TYR A 408 -3.90 -11.59 -17.52
CA TYR A 408 -3.75 -12.99 -17.08
C TYR A 408 -4.35 -13.95 -18.11
N GLU A 409 -4.38 -15.25 -17.83
CA GLU A 409 -4.82 -16.27 -18.81
C GLU A 409 -6.18 -15.99 -19.48
N TYR A 410 -7.14 -15.41 -18.75
CA TYR A 410 -8.49 -15.10 -19.22
C TYR A 410 -8.70 -13.64 -19.65
N SER A 411 -7.68 -12.78 -19.50
CA SER A 411 -7.70 -11.38 -19.93
C SER A 411 -6.35 -11.03 -20.57
N GLN A 412 -6.18 -11.38 -21.84
CA GLN A 412 -4.94 -11.10 -22.57
C GLN A 412 -5.13 -9.86 -23.43
N VAL A 413 -5.22 -8.70 -22.78
CA VAL A 413 -5.39 -7.40 -23.45
C VAL A 413 -4.03 -6.70 -23.60
N THR A 414 -3.70 -6.28 -24.81
CA THR A 414 -2.48 -5.55 -25.13
C THR A 414 -2.78 -4.22 -25.81
N PHE A 415 -1.92 -3.21 -25.59
CA PHE A 415 -1.98 -1.90 -26.22
C PHE A 415 -0.77 -1.73 -27.13
N ILE A 416 -1.00 -1.50 -28.41
CA ILE A 416 0.04 -1.42 -29.44
C ILE A 416 0.10 0.00 -29.95
N GLY A 417 1.26 0.65 -29.90
CA GLY A 417 1.43 2.00 -30.41
C GLY A 417 2.87 2.49 -30.31
N GLU A 418 3.05 3.81 -30.34
CA GLU A 418 4.37 4.44 -30.33
C GLU A 418 4.56 5.42 -29.18
N TYR A 419 5.78 5.46 -28.65
CA TYR A 419 6.26 6.40 -27.66
C TYR A 419 7.29 7.37 -28.25
N LYS A 420 7.18 8.66 -27.90
CA LYS A 420 8.19 9.68 -28.14
C LYS A 420 8.48 10.43 -26.84
N SER A 421 9.74 10.37 -26.39
CA SER A 421 10.20 10.99 -25.14
C SER A 421 9.34 10.62 -23.93
N GLY A 422 8.92 9.35 -23.83
CA GLY A 422 8.13 8.83 -22.71
C GLY A 422 6.64 9.14 -22.78
N LYS A 423 6.18 9.82 -23.83
CA LYS A 423 4.76 10.14 -24.07
C LYS A 423 4.21 9.28 -25.22
N LYS A 424 2.97 8.81 -25.09
CA LYS A 424 2.27 8.07 -26.15
C LYS A 424 1.92 9.02 -27.29
N ILE A 425 2.11 8.60 -28.54
CA ILE A 425 1.78 9.42 -29.71
C ILE A 425 1.04 8.60 -30.78
N GLY A 426 0.26 9.27 -31.62
CA GLY A 426 -0.38 8.66 -32.78
C GLY A 426 -1.43 7.62 -32.43
N GLN A 427 -1.67 6.68 -33.35
CA GLN A 427 -2.65 5.62 -33.20
C GLN A 427 -2.17 4.58 -32.18
N TRP A 428 -3.08 4.20 -31.28
CA TRP A 428 -2.88 3.13 -30.31
C TRP A 428 -4.03 2.13 -30.40
N ASP A 429 -3.70 0.89 -30.73
CA ASP A 429 -4.66 -0.19 -30.90
C ASP A 429 -4.77 -1.04 -29.64
N ILE A 430 -6.00 -1.38 -29.27
CA ILE A 430 -6.27 -2.32 -28.18
C ILE A 430 -6.59 -3.67 -28.80
N CYS A 431 -5.78 -4.67 -28.49
CA CYS A 431 -5.92 -6.02 -28.97
C CYS A 431 -6.26 -6.96 -27.82
N TYR A 432 -7.14 -7.94 -28.07
CA TYR A 432 -7.47 -9.00 -27.13
C TYR A 432 -7.20 -10.37 -27.75
N LYS A 433 -6.49 -11.22 -27.00
CA LYS A 433 -6.26 -12.62 -27.35
C LYS A 433 -7.18 -13.51 -26.53
N ARG A 434 -8.16 -14.12 -27.17
CA ARG A 434 -9.01 -15.09 -26.50
C ARG A 434 -8.24 -16.37 -26.18
N ARG A 435 -8.56 -16.99 -25.05
CA ARG A 435 -7.95 -18.25 -24.61
C ARG A 435 -8.08 -19.31 -25.71
N GLY A 436 -6.97 -19.98 -26.03
CA GLY A 436 -6.92 -21.03 -27.05
C GLY A 436 -6.87 -20.55 -28.51
N LYS A 437 -7.06 -19.26 -28.79
CA LYS A 437 -6.86 -18.69 -30.13
C LYS A 437 -5.42 -18.22 -30.30
N GLN A 438 -4.88 -18.37 -31.51
CA GLN A 438 -3.50 -17.96 -31.80
C GLN A 438 -3.40 -16.46 -32.13
N GLN A 439 -4.42 -15.90 -32.79
CA GLN A 439 -4.43 -14.52 -33.28
C GLN A 439 -5.05 -13.56 -32.26
N ASN A 440 -4.51 -12.34 -32.23
CA ASN A 440 -5.07 -11.22 -31.49
C ASN A 440 -6.18 -10.56 -32.32
N GLN A 441 -7.28 -10.19 -31.69
CA GLN A 441 -8.35 -9.40 -32.31
C GLN A 441 -8.23 -7.95 -31.86
N GLN A 442 -8.21 -7.00 -32.79
CA GLN A 442 -8.36 -5.58 -32.44
C GLN A 442 -9.79 -5.33 -31.95
N ILE A 443 -9.92 -4.83 -30.72
CA ILE A 443 -11.21 -4.58 -30.05
C ILE A 443 -11.42 -3.11 -29.70
N GLY A 444 -10.41 -2.27 -29.90
CA GLY A 444 -10.50 -0.84 -29.65
C GLY A 444 -9.22 -0.09 -29.98
N GLY A 445 -9.10 1.12 -29.43
CA GLY A 445 -7.99 2.03 -29.70
C GLY A 445 -8.44 3.47 -29.91
N GLY A 446 -7.48 4.32 -30.25
CA GLY A 446 -7.70 5.72 -30.58
C GLY A 446 -6.39 6.47 -30.79
N ASN A 447 -6.45 7.79 -30.89
CA ASN A 447 -5.29 8.63 -31.21
C ASN A 447 -4.82 9.48 -30.01
N TYR A 448 -3.51 9.58 -29.89
CA TYR A 448 -2.82 10.53 -29.02
C TYR A 448 -2.28 11.71 -29.82
N ASP A 449 -2.51 12.91 -29.32
CA ASP A 449 -2.04 14.16 -29.90
C ASP A 449 -0.52 14.27 -29.78
N VAL A 450 0.14 14.41 -30.93
CA VAL A 450 1.61 14.55 -31.03
C VAL A 450 2.08 15.90 -30.49
N ILE A 451 1.27 16.95 -30.65
CA ILE A 451 1.60 18.33 -30.27
C ILE A 451 1.31 18.55 -28.78
N ASN A 452 0.12 18.13 -28.33
CA ASN A 452 -0.32 18.30 -26.94
C ASN A 452 0.16 17.15 -26.03
N GLU A 453 1.45 16.85 -26.10
CA GLU A 453 2.14 16.02 -25.11
C GLU A 453 1.58 14.60 -24.91
N GLY A 454 1.03 13.97 -25.95
CA GLY A 454 0.46 12.63 -25.82
C GLY A 454 -0.82 12.59 -25.01
N THR A 455 -1.66 13.60 -25.16
CA THR A 455 -3.04 13.60 -24.65
C THR A 455 -3.96 12.86 -25.61
N LYS A 456 -4.96 12.13 -25.10
CA LYS A 456 -5.95 11.45 -25.94
C LYS A 456 -6.79 12.48 -26.72
N THR A 457 -7.09 12.19 -27.97
CA THR A 457 -7.91 13.03 -28.86
C THR A 457 -8.76 12.19 -29.80
N GLY A 458 -9.89 12.75 -30.26
CA GLY A 458 -10.80 12.12 -31.20
C GLY A 458 -11.60 10.96 -30.60
N PHE A 459 -12.10 10.09 -31.47
CA PHE A 459 -12.88 8.92 -31.06
C PHE A 459 -11.97 7.85 -30.45
N TRP A 460 -12.44 7.25 -29.35
CA TRP A 460 -11.76 6.20 -28.63
C TRP A 460 -12.71 5.05 -28.33
N VAL A 461 -12.16 3.85 -28.36
CA VAL A 461 -12.77 2.64 -27.81
C VAL A 461 -11.83 2.11 -26.73
N GLU A 462 -12.28 2.14 -25.48
CA GLU A 462 -11.55 1.69 -24.30
C GLU A 462 -12.09 0.35 -23.81
N VAL A 463 -11.25 -0.47 -23.19
CA VAL A 463 -11.71 -1.67 -22.46
C VAL A 463 -12.09 -1.30 -21.03
N SER A 464 -13.06 -1.99 -20.45
CA SER A 464 -13.37 -1.85 -19.03
C SER A 464 -12.23 -2.39 -18.15
N ASP A 465 -12.16 -1.88 -16.92
CA ASP A 465 -11.24 -2.33 -15.88
C ASP A 465 -11.43 -3.80 -15.47
N GLU A 466 -12.59 -4.37 -15.78
CA GLU A 466 -12.97 -5.76 -15.52
C GLU A 466 -13.10 -6.53 -16.83
N PHE A 467 -12.33 -6.16 -17.86
CA PHE A 467 -12.33 -6.88 -19.13
C PHE A 467 -11.71 -8.28 -18.95
N TYR A 468 -12.47 -9.33 -19.17
CA TYR A 468 -11.98 -10.72 -19.28
C TYR A 468 -12.96 -11.56 -20.10
N GLU A 469 -12.66 -12.85 -20.31
CA GLU A 469 -13.42 -13.73 -21.21
C GLU A 469 -14.95 -13.71 -20.99
N ASP A 470 -15.43 -13.66 -19.73
CA ASP A 470 -16.87 -13.60 -19.41
C ASP A 470 -17.43 -12.18 -19.22
N SER A 471 -16.57 -11.15 -19.28
CA SER A 471 -16.95 -9.75 -19.18
C SER A 471 -16.19 -8.91 -20.21
N GLN A 472 -16.66 -8.96 -21.45
CA GLN A 472 -16.07 -8.20 -22.55
C GLN A 472 -16.86 -6.91 -22.71
N VAL A 473 -16.53 -5.89 -21.93
CA VAL A 473 -17.15 -4.56 -21.99
C VAL A 473 -16.16 -3.55 -22.56
N ILE A 474 -16.57 -2.80 -23.58
CA ILE A 474 -15.84 -1.65 -24.11
C ILE A 474 -16.66 -0.37 -23.95
N ASN A 475 -15.96 0.75 -23.82
CA ASN A 475 -16.53 2.09 -23.74
C ASN A 475 -16.10 2.86 -24.98
N ASN A 476 -17.04 3.38 -25.76
CA ASN A 476 -16.74 4.22 -26.91
C ASN A 476 -17.13 5.67 -26.64
N GLY A 477 -16.44 6.63 -27.26
CA GLY A 477 -16.76 8.05 -27.12
C GLY A 477 -15.63 8.95 -27.59
N GLU A 478 -15.75 10.25 -27.33
CA GLU A 478 -14.79 11.24 -27.82
C GLU A 478 -13.94 11.83 -26.70
N TYR A 479 -12.67 12.04 -27.01
CA TYR A 479 -11.71 12.79 -26.22
C TYR A 479 -11.39 14.14 -26.88
N LYS A 480 -11.31 15.20 -26.06
CA LYS A 480 -10.81 16.52 -26.43
C LYS A 480 -9.80 17.00 -25.40
N ASN A 481 -8.56 17.27 -25.83
CA ASN A 481 -7.46 17.70 -24.97
C ASN A 481 -7.23 16.77 -23.77
N GLY A 482 -7.26 15.46 -24.01
CA GLY A 482 -7.09 14.45 -22.97
C GLY A 482 -8.30 14.22 -22.06
N LYS A 483 -9.42 14.93 -22.27
CA LYS A 483 -10.64 14.79 -21.46
C LYS A 483 -11.80 14.19 -22.24
N LYS A 484 -12.58 13.32 -21.59
CA LYS A 484 -13.82 12.76 -22.14
C LYS A 484 -14.85 13.87 -22.34
N VAL A 485 -15.49 13.87 -23.50
CA VAL A 485 -16.58 14.79 -23.87
C VAL A 485 -17.70 14.04 -24.57
N GLY A 486 -18.90 14.62 -24.57
CA GLY A 486 -20.04 14.12 -25.34
C GLY A 486 -20.57 12.78 -24.84
N ARG A 487 -21.26 12.06 -25.73
CA ARG A 487 -21.85 10.75 -25.44
C ARG A 487 -20.77 9.68 -25.39
N TRP A 488 -20.86 8.82 -24.38
CA TRP A 488 -20.05 7.63 -24.21
C TRP A 488 -20.95 6.41 -24.04
N ASP A 489 -20.87 5.42 -24.93
CA ASP A 489 -21.66 4.20 -24.84
C ASP A 489 -20.83 3.03 -24.31
N MET A 490 -21.47 2.16 -23.54
CA MET A 490 -20.87 0.92 -23.05
C MET A 490 -21.44 -0.25 -23.84
N LEU A 491 -20.58 -0.93 -24.58
CA LEU A 491 -20.96 -2.06 -25.42
C LEU A 491 -20.47 -3.35 -24.76
N TYR A 492 -21.30 -4.37 -24.78
CA TYR A 492 -21.01 -5.68 -24.22
C TYR A 492 -21.05 -6.77 -25.29
N ARG A 493 -20.01 -7.60 -25.32
CA ARG A 493 -19.94 -8.80 -26.17
C ARG A 493 -20.27 -10.04 -25.35
N LYS A 494 -21.35 -10.72 -25.73
CA LYS A 494 -21.83 -11.95 -25.08
C LYS A 494 -21.14 -13.17 -25.70
N GLY A 495 -20.17 -13.74 -25.00
CA GLY A 495 -19.58 -15.07 -25.28
C GLY A 495 -18.92 -15.21 -26.67
N ASP A 496 -19.05 -16.40 -27.27
CA ASP A 496 -18.45 -16.81 -28.55
C ASP A 496 -18.93 -16.04 -29.79
N ARG A 497 -19.90 -15.14 -29.66
CA ARG A 497 -20.43 -14.43 -30.82
C ARG A 497 -19.45 -13.32 -31.23
N ASP A 498 -19.13 -13.24 -32.52
CA ASP A 498 -18.18 -12.28 -33.08
C ASP A 498 -18.68 -10.84 -33.15
N GLN A 499 -19.87 -10.55 -32.64
CA GLN A 499 -20.52 -9.26 -32.85
C GLN A 499 -20.74 -8.49 -31.53
N TRP A 500 -20.25 -7.25 -31.50
CA TRP A 500 -20.42 -6.26 -30.43
C TRP A 500 -21.79 -5.58 -30.54
N ASN A 501 -22.85 -6.26 -30.11
CA ASN A 501 -24.20 -5.84 -30.53
C ASN A 501 -25.06 -5.21 -29.44
N LYS A 502 -24.64 -5.23 -28.18
CA LYS A 502 -25.51 -4.74 -27.09
C LYS A 502 -24.91 -3.56 -26.37
N GLN A 503 -25.52 -2.40 -26.58
CA GLN A 503 -25.37 -1.28 -25.64
C GLN A 503 -25.98 -1.68 -24.30
N VAL A 504 -25.15 -1.73 -23.26
CA VAL A 504 -25.54 -2.09 -21.89
C VAL A 504 -25.51 -0.89 -20.95
N GLY A 505 -24.97 0.24 -21.41
CA GLY A 505 -25.07 1.49 -20.68
C GLY A 505 -24.36 2.64 -21.38
N GLY A 506 -23.95 3.64 -20.60
CA GLY A 506 -23.33 4.85 -21.09
C GLY A 506 -24.00 6.11 -20.55
N GLY A 507 -23.51 7.27 -20.98
CA GLY A 507 -24.00 8.58 -20.58
C GLY A 507 -23.20 9.69 -21.23
N SER A 508 -23.26 10.90 -20.70
CA SER A 508 -22.52 12.05 -21.28
C SER A 508 -21.47 12.62 -20.34
N TYR A 509 -20.34 13.03 -20.90
CA TYR A 509 -19.27 13.73 -20.20
C TYR A 509 -19.16 15.20 -20.65
N CYS A 510 -18.79 16.06 -19.71
CA CYS A 510 -18.28 17.39 -19.95
C CYS A 510 -16.92 17.51 -19.27
N ASN A 511 -15.83 17.44 -20.04
CA ASN A 511 -14.46 17.54 -19.53
C ASN A 511 -14.17 16.55 -18.39
N ASP A 512 -14.32 15.24 -18.64
CA ASP A 512 -14.23 14.13 -17.68
C ASP A 512 -15.28 14.12 -16.56
N THR A 513 -16.15 15.13 -16.50
CA THR A 513 -17.22 15.21 -15.51
C THR A 513 -18.49 14.57 -16.09
N LYS A 514 -18.98 13.50 -15.46
CA LYS A 514 -20.27 12.88 -15.83
C LYS A 514 -21.41 13.88 -15.64
N ILE A 515 -22.31 13.94 -16.61
CA ILE A 515 -23.51 14.80 -16.62
C ILE A 515 -24.71 14.07 -17.24
N GLY A 516 -25.92 14.50 -16.86
CA GLY A 516 -27.16 14.03 -17.47
C GLY A 516 -27.52 12.60 -17.09
N GLU A 517 -28.28 11.93 -17.96
CA GLU A 517 -28.67 10.52 -17.78
C GLU A 517 -27.48 9.59 -17.97
N TRP A 518 -27.39 8.61 -17.09
CA TRP A 518 -26.33 7.60 -17.06
C TRP A 518 -26.90 6.23 -16.73
N THR A 519 -26.38 5.22 -17.42
CA THR A 519 -26.51 3.82 -17.06
C THR A 519 -25.12 3.30 -16.74
N GLU A 520 -24.86 2.92 -15.50
CA GLU A 520 -23.61 2.32 -15.03
C GLU A 520 -23.72 0.81 -14.93
N LEU A 521 -22.60 0.09 -15.07
CA LEU A 521 -22.55 -1.34 -14.82
C LEU A 521 -22.16 -1.60 -13.36
N SER A 522 -22.63 -2.69 -12.76
CA SER A 522 -22.17 -3.11 -11.43
C SER A 522 -20.73 -3.57 -11.42
N ASP A 523 -20.08 -3.47 -10.26
CA ASP A 523 -18.85 -4.23 -10.01
C ASP A 523 -19.14 -5.73 -10.19
N GLY A 524 -18.26 -6.44 -10.88
CA GLY A 524 -18.45 -7.84 -11.23
C GLY A 524 -19.47 -8.09 -12.35
N PHE A 525 -19.80 -7.07 -13.15
CA PHE A 525 -20.65 -7.23 -14.34
C PHE A 525 -20.07 -8.33 -15.24
N ARG A 526 -20.84 -9.37 -15.52
CA ARG A 526 -20.42 -10.54 -16.30
C ARG A 526 -21.62 -11.27 -16.88
N ASN A 527 -21.38 -12.30 -17.68
CA ASN A 527 -22.44 -13.13 -18.28
C ASN A 527 -23.58 -13.47 -17.29
N ILE A 528 -23.22 -13.98 -16.10
CA ILE A 528 -24.16 -14.44 -15.05
C ILE A 528 -24.59 -13.35 -14.03
N SER A 529 -24.16 -12.10 -14.23
CA SER A 529 -24.56 -10.96 -13.39
C SER A 529 -24.55 -9.68 -14.22
N GLN A 530 -25.65 -9.44 -14.94
CA GLN A 530 -25.83 -8.24 -15.76
C GLN A 530 -26.68 -7.23 -14.99
N VAL A 531 -26.06 -6.53 -14.05
CA VAL A 531 -26.71 -5.48 -13.27
C VAL A 531 -26.29 -4.10 -13.78
N THR A 532 -27.27 -3.21 -13.93
CA THR A 532 -27.03 -1.82 -14.30
C THR A 532 -27.73 -0.84 -13.38
N TYR A 533 -27.14 0.33 -13.17
CA TYR A 533 -27.68 1.42 -12.36
C TYR A 533 -28.02 2.60 -13.27
N CYS A 534 -29.28 3.01 -13.33
CA CYS A 534 -29.74 4.09 -14.20
C CYS A 534 -30.14 5.31 -13.36
N GLY A 535 -29.62 6.49 -13.67
CA GLY A 535 -30.01 7.74 -13.00
C GLY A 535 -29.27 8.95 -13.55
N LYS A 536 -29.28 10.05 -12.80
CA LYS A 536 -28.72 11.33 -13.24
C LYS A 536 -27.43 11.70 -12.53
N TYR A 537 -26.56 12.35 -13.30
CA TYR A 537 -25.37 13.05 -12.82
C TYR A 537 -25.51 14.56 -13.00
N LYS A 538 -24.97 15.30 -12.02
CA LYS A 538 -24.75 16.75 -12.10
C LYS A 538 -23.36 17.04 -11.53
N ASN A 539 -22.51 17.71 -12.28
CA ASN A 539 -21.13 18.04 -11.88
C ASN A 539 -20.34 16.84 -11.34
N GLY A 540 -20.53 15.65 -11.93
CA GLY A 540 -19.82 14.43 -11.54
C GLY A 540 -20.38 13.73 -10.30
N GLY A 541 -21.35 14.33 -9.61
CA GLY A 541 -22.09 13.70 -8.51
C GLY A 541 -23.40 13.07 -8.97
N LYS A 542 -23.76 11.93 -8.38
CA LYS A 542 -25.08 11.30 -8.56
C LYS A 542 -26.14 12.15 -7.86
N ILE A 543 -27.26 12.39 -8.53
CA ILE A 543 -28.41 13.14 -8.00
C ILE A 543 -29.72 12.41 -8.27
N GLY A 544 -30.75 12.74 -7.50
CA GLY A 544 -32.12 12.28 -7.73
C GLY A 544 -32.28 10.77 -7.68
N ARG A 545 -33.31 10.26 -8.36
CA ARG A 545 -33.64 8.82 -8.39
C ARG A 545 -32.63 8.03 -9.22
N TRP A 546 -32.21 6.89 -8.66
CA TRP A 546 -31.38 5.89 -9.31
C TRP A 546 -32.05 4.53 -9.22
N ASP A 547 -32.27 3.87 -10.35
CA ASP A 547 -32.92 2.57 -10.46
C ASP A 547 -31.89 1.47 -10.75
N ILE A 548 -32.09 0.30 -10.15
CA ILE A 548 -31.25 -0.89 -10.36
C ILE A 548 -32.00 -1.85 -11.26
N TRP A 549 -31.39 -2.23 -12.36
CA TRP A 549 -31.90 -3.17 -13.34
C TRP A 549 -31.03 -4.41 -13.38
N TYR A 550 -31.64 -5.57 -13.52
CA TYR A 550 -30.97 -6.86 -13.64
C TYR A 550 -31.54 -7.65 -14.80
N ARG A 551 -30.65 -8.25 -15.59
CA ARG A 551 -31.00 -9.16 -16.67
C ARG A 551 -30.52 -10.57 -16.32
N ARG A 552 -31.43 -11.56 -16.39
CA ARG A 552 -31.09 -12.97 -16.17
C ARG A 552 -30.16 -13.49 -17.27
N TYR A 553 -29.42 -14.55 -16.97
CA TYR A 553 -28.64 -15.26 -17.97
C TYR A 553 -29.59 -16.05 -18.87
N GLU A 554 -29.24 -16.22 -20.15
CA GLU A 554 -29.95 -17.05 -21.15
C GLU A 554 -31.49 -17.00 -21.17
N GLY A 555 -32.07 -16.17 -22.05
CA GLY A 555 -33.48 -16.25 -22.44
C GLY A 555 -34.24 -14.94 -22.25
N ASP A 556 -33.90 -14.16 -21.23
CA ASP A 556 -34.55 -12.87 -20.99
C ASP A 556 -33.93 -11.77 -21.84
N GLU A 557 -34.71 -11.28 -22.81
CA GLU A 557 -34.32 -10.10 -23.56
C GLU A 557 -34.43 -8.82 -22.72
N GLU A 558 -35.35 -8.82 -21.76
CA GLU A 558 -35.74 -7.66 -20.97
C GLU A 558 -34.93 -7.50 -19.67
N ASN A 559 -34.75 -6.24 -19.26
CA ASN A 559 -34.17 -5.91 -17.97
C ASN A 559 -35.29 -5.78 -16.93
N HIS A 560 -35.12 -6.39 -15.76
CA HIS A 560 -36.06 -6.26 -14.65
C HIS A 560 -35.56 -5.23 -13.64
N LYS A 561 -36.41 -4.29 -13.24
CA LYS A 561 -36.10 -3.38 -12.15
C LYS A 561 -36.16 -4.13 -10.82
N ILE A 562 -35.03 -4.21 -10.13
CA ILE A 562 -34.89 -4.95 -8.87
C ILE A 562 -34.64 -4.06 -7.66
N GLY A 563 -34.44 -2.76 -7.86
CA GLY A 563 -34.14 -1.86 -6.75
C GLY A 563 -33.86 -0.43 -7.18
N GLY A 564 -33.16 0.30 -6.32
CA GLY A 564 -32.86 1.72 -6.49
C GLY A 564 -33.04 2.53 -5.22
N GLY A 565 -32.82 3.83 -5.33
CA GLY A 565 -33.07 4.80 -4.28
C GLY A 565 -32.86 6.21 -4.79
N SER A 566 -32.61 7.16 -3.89
CA SER A 566 -32.33 8.54 -4.27
C SER A 566 -31.03 9.07 -3.69
N TYR A 567 -30.36 9.94 -4.44
CA TYR A 567 -29.29 10.78 -3.95
C TYR A 567 -29.82 12.20 -3.75
N ASN A 568 -29.14 12.98 -2.90
CA ASN A 568 -29.48 14.38 -2.73
C ASN A 568 -29.22 15.19 -4.03
N GLU A 569 -29.80 16.38 -4.13
CA GLU A 569 -29.65 17.26 -5.30
C GLU A 569 -28.34 18.09 -5.30
N ARG A 570 -27.50 17.95 -4.26
CA ARG A 570 -26.28 18.76 -4.06
C ARG A 570 -25.08 18.23 -4.84
N SER A 571 -25.21 17.13 -5.59
CA SER A 571 -24.13 16.51 -6.36
C SER A 571 -22.92 16.06 -5.53
N ASP A 572 -23.11 15.77 -4.25
CA ASP A 572 -22.08 15.18 -3.38
C ASP A 572 -22.13 13.63 -3.36
N GLY A 573 -23.11 13.04 -4.05
CA GLY A 573 -23.30 11.58 -4.10
C GLY A 573 -23.80 10.97 -2.79
N ILE A 574 -24.38 11.79 -1.88
CA ILE A 574 -24.92 11.31 -0.62
C ILE A 574 -26.31 10.67 -0.84
N LYS A 575 -26.44 9.41 -0.46
CA LYS A 575 -27.70 8.66 -0.48
C LYS A 575 -28.70 9.25 0.53
N ASN A 576 -29.96 9.35 0.13
CA ASN A 576 -31.08 9.76 0.97
C ASN A 576 -32.35 8.95 0.67
N GLY A 577 -33.27 8.88 1.64
CA GLY A 577 -34.56 8.22 1.48
C GLY A 577 -34.46 6.70 1.43
N TRP A 578 -35.48 6.05 0.89
CA TRP A 578 -35.54 4.60 0.78
C TRP A 578 -34.59 4.07 -0.29
N TRP A 579 -33.88 3.00 0.04
CA TRP A 579 -32.93 2.34 -0.84
C TRP A 579 -33.12 0.83 -0.86
N VAL A 580 -32.87 0.25 -2.02
CA VAL A 580 -32.62 -1.17 -2.23
C VAL A 580 -31.19 -1.32 -2.74
N GLU A 581 -30.35 -2.01 -1.97
CA GLU A 581 -28.96 -2.31 -2.31
C GLU A 581 -28.81 -3.80 -2.66
N LEU A 582 -27.76 -4.12 -3.42
CA LEU A 582 -27.42 -5.51 -3.74
C LEU A 582 -26.36 -6.03 -2.76
N SER A 583 -26.33 -7.34 -2.52
CA SER A 583 -25.22 -7.98 -1.80
C SER A 583 -23.92 -7.95 -2.59
N ASP A 584 -22.82 -7.98 -1.86
CA ASP A 584 -21.52 -8.32 -2.43
C ASP A 584 -21.62 -9.71 -3.07
N GLY A 585 -21.20 -9.80 -4.33
CA GLY A 585 -21.39 -11.02 -5.10
C GLY A 585 -22.85 -11.31 -5.43
N PHE A 586 -23.64 -10.29 -5.76
CA PHE A 586 -24.93 -10.48 -6.43
C PHE A 586 -24.70 -11.12 -7.82
N TYR A 587 -25.34 -12.27 -8.06
CA TYR A 587 -25.40 -12.92 -9.37
C TYR A 587 -26.62 -13.83 -9.42
N GLU A 588 -26.81 -14.49 -10.55
CA GLU A 588 -27.96 -15.36 -10.82
C GLU A 588 -28.34 -16.34 -9.70
N TYR A 589 -27.35 -16.96 -9.02
CA TYR A 589 -27.61 -17.92 -7.94
C TYR A 589 -27.52 -17.33 -6.52
N SER A 590 -27.31 -16.03 -6.40
CA SER A 590 -27.36 -15.28 -5.14
C SER A 590 -27.94 -13.88 -5.39
N GLN A 591 -29.27 -13.81 -5.47
CA GLN A 591 -30.00 -12.57 -5.67
C GLN A 591 -30.47 -12.04 -4.31
N VAL A 592 -29.55 -11.45 -3.55
CA VAL A 592 -29.84 -10.85 -2.24
C VAL A 592 -29.89 -9.33 -2.35
N THR A 593 -30.95 -8.73 -1.80
CA THR A 593 -31.10 -7.26 -1.70
C THR A 593 -31.31 -6.81 -0.27
N TYR A 594 -30.83 -5.60 0.06
CA TYR A 594 -31.01 -4.94 1.35
C TYR A 594 -31.90 -3.71 1.16
N CYS A 595 -32.99 -3.62 1.91
CA CYS A 595 -33.95 -2.52 1.79
C CYS A 595 -34.00 -1.73 3.09
N GLY A 596 -33.89 -0.40 3.04
CA GLY A 596 -34.01 0.43 4.24
C GLY A 596 -33.88 1.92 3.95
N LEU A 597 -33.81 2.72 5.01
CA LEU A 597 -33.74 4.18 4.92
C LEU A 597 -32.30 4.68 5.04
N TYR A 598 -31.96 5.66 4.20
CA TYR A 598 -30.78 6.50 4.33
C TYR A 598 -31.15 7.92 4.75
N ASP A 599 -30.32 8.53 5.59
CA ASP A 599 -30.32 9.96 5.86
C ASP A 599 -28.88 10.47 5.92
N GLN A 600 -28.59 11.53 5.16
CA GLN A 600 -27.24 12.09 5.00
C GLN A 600 -26.15 11.02 4.77
N GLY A 601 -26.47 9.99 3.95
CA GLY A 601 -25.54 8.92 3.61
C GLY A 601 -25.36 7.85 4.70
N ARG A 602 -26.08 7.95 5.81
CA ARG A 602 -26.06 6.98 6.91
C ARG A 602 -27.31 6.11 6.87
N LYS A 603 -27.15 4.81 7.11
CA LYS A 603 -28.28 3.88 7.25
C LYS A 603 -29.03 4.18 8.54
N LEU A 604 -30.36 4.24 8.47
CA LEU A 604 -31.24 4.47 9.61
C LEU A 604 -32.35 3.43 9.70
N GLY A 605 -32.82 3.19 10.92
CA GLY A 605 -34.03 2.44 11.19
C GLY A 605 -33.93 0.97 10.77
N ARG A 606 -35.07 0.38 10.44
CA ARG A 606 -35.17 -1.02 10.02
C ARG A 606 -34.59 -1.20 8.62
N TRP A 607 -33.73 -2.21 8.49
CA TRP A 607 -33.18 -2.69 7.22
C TRP A 607 -33.52 -4.16 7.05
N ASP A 608 -34.18 -4.50 5.96
CA ASP A 608 -34.65 -5.84 5.64
C ASP A 608 -33.78 -6.49 4.56
N ILE A 609 -33.54 -7.78 4.70
CA ILE A 609 -32.76 -8.57 3.73
C ILE A 609 -33.72 -9.49 2.99
N TRP A 610 -33.73 -9.37 1.68
CA TRP A 610 -34.59 -10.12 0.78
C TRP A 610 -33.75 -11.04 -0.10
N TYR A 611 -34.27 -12.22 -0.40
CA TYR A 611 -33.64 -13.19 -1.27
C TYR A 611 -34.64 -13.66 -2.32
N LYS A 612 -34.23 -13.62 -3.60
CA LYS A 612 -34.99 -14.18 -4.72
C LYS A 612 -34.35 -15.50 -5.16
N LYS A 613 -35.15 -16.56 -5.21
CA LYS A 613 -34.69 -17.88 -5.67
C LYS A 613 -34.65 -17.89 -7.21
N HIS A 614 -33.62 -18.51 -7.77
CA HIS A 614 -33.34 -18.51 -9.21
C HIS A 614 -34.51 -19.01 -10.08
N ASP A 615 -35.14 -20.12 -9.69
CA ASP A 615 -36.13 -20.83 -10.53
C ASP A 615 -37.58 -20.41 -10.23
N GLU A 616 -37.79 -19.48 -9.30
CA GLU A 616 -39.12 -19.05 -8.90
C GLU A 616 -39.36 -17.64 -9.42
N ASP A 617 -40.29 -17.53 -10.36
CA ASP A 617 -40.78 -16.22 -10.82
C ASP A 617 -41.53 -15.47 -9.71
N GLN A 618 -41.84 -16.14 -8.60
CA GLN A 618 -42.55 -15.57 -7.48
C GLN A 618 -41.65 -15.06 -6.35
N MET A 619 -42.06 -13.87 -5.88
CA MET A 619 -41.79 -13.11 -4.65
C MET A 619 -40.44 -13.29 -3.94
N ASN A 620 -39.78 -12.15 -3.77
CA ASN A 620 -38.68 -11.98 -2.82
C ASN A 620 -39.12 -12.45 -1.41
N LYS A 621 -38.34 -13.35 -0.80
CA LYS A 621 -38.56 -13.79 0.60
C LYS A 621 -37.67 -12.98 1.53
N GLN A 622 -38.25 -12.39 2.57
CA GLN A 622 -37.46 -11.77 3.63
C GLN A 622 -36.73 -12.86 4.42
N VAL A 623 -35.40 -12.81 4.42
CA VAL A 623 -34.51 -13.81 5.06
C VAL A 623 -33.73 -13.25 6.24
N GLY A 624 -33.72 -11.93 6.41
CA GLY A 624 -33.01 -11.31 7.53
C GLY A 624 -33.27 -9.81 7.66
N GLY A 625 -32.37 -9.13 8.37
CA GLY A 625 -32.47 -7.70 8.66
C GLY A 625 -32.23 -7.35 10.12
N GLY A 626 -32.24 -6.06 10.41
CA GLY A 626 -32.04 -5.51 11.75
C GLY A 626 -32.19 -4.00 11.76
N GLN A 627 -31.70 -3.33 12.80
CA GLN A 627 -31.81 -1.88 12.94
C GLN A 627 -30.45 -1.18 12.84
N TYR A 628 -30.45 -0.02 12.20
CA TYR A 628 -29.35 0.92 12.24
C TYR A 628 -29.72 2.15 13.06
N HIS A 629 -28.77 2.64 13.84
CA HIS A 629 -28.80 3.93 14.49
C HIS A 629 -27.56 4.71 14.04
N ASP A 630 -27.78 5.79 13.29
CA ASP A 630 -26.70 6.64 12.77
C ASP A 630 -25.63 5.91 11.95
N GLY A 631 -26.06 4.97 11.08
CA GLY A 631 -25.15 4.14 10.28
C GLY A 631 -24.52 2.96 11.02
N ILE A 632 -24.75 2.82 12.33
CA ILE A 632 -24.21 1.77 13.18
C ILE A 632 -25.29 0.71 13.45
N LYS A 633 -24.96 -0.58 13.30
CA LYS A 633 -25.88 -1.68 13.62
C LYS A 633 -26.22 -1.68 15.11
N TYR A 634 -27.50 -1.83 15.44
CA TYR A 634 -28.02 -1.87 16.80
C TYR A 634 -29.18 -2.86 16.93
N GLY A 635 -29.36 -3.43 18.12
CA GLY A 635 -30.47 -4.31 18.47
C GLY A 635 -30.37 -5.69 17.82
N MET A 636 -31.53 -6.35 17.65
CA MET A 636 -31.60 -7.70 17.08
C MET A 636 -31.35 -7.70 15.57
N TRP A 637 -30.48 -8.59 15.13
CA TRP A 637 -30.07 -8.77 13.74
C TRP A 637 -30.17 -10.22 13.29
N THR A 638 -30.56 -10.40 12.03
CA THR A 638 -30.39 -11.63 11.26
C THR A 638 -29.49 -11.32 10.06
N GLU A 639 -28.27 -11.86 10.09
CA GLU A 639 -27.26 -11.71 9.04
C GLU A 639 -27.23 -12.94 8.14
N LEU A 640 -26.72 -12.78 6.92
CA LEU A 640 -26.42 -13.88 6.02
C LEU A 640 -24.95 -14.28 6.16
N SER A 641 -24.62 -15.55 5.96
CA SER A 641 -23.22 -15.97 5.77
C SER A 641 -22.63 -15.36 4.50
N GLU A 642 -21.30 -15.20 4.43
CA GLU A 642 -20.61 -14.69 3.22
C GLU A 642 -20.91 -15.52 1.97
N ASN A 643 -21.10 -16.84 2.12
CA ASN A 643 -21.41 -17.76 1.01
C ASN A 643 -22.92 -18.00 0.84
N PHE A 644 -23.77 -17.06 1.26
CA PHE A 644 -25.22 -17.21 1.10
C PHE A 644 -25.59 -17.28 -0.38
N ARG A 645 -26.15 -18.41 -0.81
CA ARG A 645 -26.53 -18.72 -2.20
C ARG A 645 -27.59 -19.82 -2.22
N LYS A 646 -28.10 -20.16 -3.40
CA LYS A 646 -29.09 -21.24 -3.59
C LYS A 646 -28.82 -22.50 -2.78
N ILE A 647 -27.57 -23.00 -2.84
CA ILE A 647 -27.12 -24.24 -2.19
C ILE A 647 -26.55 -24.06 -0.77
N SER A 648 -26.57 -22.84 -0.23
CA SER A 648 -26.10 -22.56 1.13
C SER A 648 -26.84 -21.36 1.70
N GLN A 649 -27.90 -21.61 2.45
CA GLN A 649 -28.74 -20.56 3.02
C GLN A 649 -28.54 -20.52 4.55
N VAL A 650 -27.35 -20.10 4.96
CA VAL A 650 -26.98 -19.95 6.38
C VAL A 650 -27.26 -18.53 6.86
N ILE A 651 -27.97 -18.40 7.98
CA ILE A 651 -28.22 -17.12 8.64
C ILE A 651 -27.71 -17.13 10.08
N LEU A 652 -27.31 -15.97 10.58
CA LEU A 652 -26.85 -15.77 11.95
C LEU A 652 -27.78 -14.79 12.65
N LYS A 653 -28.35 -15.17 13.79
CA LYS A 653 -29.21 -14.32 14.60
C LYS A 653 -28.56 -13.95 15.92
N GLY A 654 -28.57 -12.69 16.28
CA GLY A 654 -28.09 -12.21 17.57
C GLY A 654 -28.29 -10.72 17.74
N GLU A 655 -27.56 -10.11 18.65
CA GLU A 655 -27.71 -8.70 19.00
C GLU A 655 -26.43 -7.90 18.71
N TYR A 656 -26.63 -6.65 18.28
CA TYR A 656 -25.61 -5.64 18.17
C TYR A 656 -25.79 -4.55 19.22
N ASN A 657 -24.70 -4.11 19.82
CA ASN A 657 -24.64 -2.91 20.64
C ASN A 657 -23.50 -2.02 20.12
N PHE A 658 -23.82 -0.79 19.72
CA PHE A 658 -22.87 0.16 19.11
C PHE A 658 -21.99 -0.46 18.02
N GLY A 659 -22.59 -1.25 17.12
CA GLY A 659 -21.88 -1.88 15.99
C GLY A 659 -21.06 -3.12 16.35
N GLN A 660 -21.02 -3.51 17.62
CA GLN A 660 -20.35 -4.72 18.08
C GLN A 660 -21.36 -5.83 18.35
N LYS A 661 -21.03 -7.05 17.95
CA LYS A 661 -21.83 -8.24 18.29
C LYS A 661 -21.76 -8.47 19.80
N VAL A 662 -22.89 -8.66 20.44
CA VAL A 662 -22.99 -8.94 21.88
C VAL A 662 -23.93 -10.11 22.14
N GLY A 663 -23.81 -10.71 23.32
CA GLY A 663 -24.72 -11.73 23.80
C GLY A 663 -24.67 -13.01 22.97
N ARG A 664 -25.80 -13.73 22.95
CA ARG A 664 -25.88 -15.03 22.29
C ARG A 664 -26.19 -14.87 20.80
N TRP A 665 -25.36 -15.47 19.97
CA TRP A 665 -25.56 -15.60 18.53
C TRP A 665 -25.87 -17.05 18.17
N SER A 666 -26.86 -17.27 17.32
CA SER A 666 -27.29 -18.60 16.85
C SER A 666 -27.15 -18.69 15.33
N ILE A 667 -26.63 -19.80 14.83
CA ILE A 667 -26.48 -20.07 13.40
C ILE A 667 -27.60 -21.00 12.97
N PHE A 668 -28.28 -20.66 11.89
CA PHE A 668 -29.36 -21.47 11.31
C PHE A 668 -29.07 -21.77 9.85
N TYR A 669 -29.52 -22.93 9.40
CA TYR A 669 -29.46 -23.37 8.01
C TYR A 669 -30.87 -23.64 7.49
N LYS A 670 -31.16 -23.21 6.27
CA LYS A 670 -32.46 -23.47 5.62
C LYS A 670 -32.50 -24.88 5.05
N GLU A 671 -33.55 -25.61 5.41
CA GLU A 671 -33.84 -26.97 5.00
C GLU A 671 -35.34 -27.09 4.74
N GLU A 672 -35.75 -27.60 3.57
CA GLU A 672 -37.18 -27.83 3.25
C GLU A 672 -38.07 -26.64 3.64
N GLU A 673 -37.64 -25.43 3.27
CA GLU A 673 -38.28 -24.14 3.60
C GLU A 673 -38.21 -23.64 5.06
N LYS A 674 -37.66 -24.41 6.00
CA LYS A 674 -37.53 -24.06 7.43
C LYS A 674 -36.08 -23.85 7.86
N TYR A 675 -35.83 -22.93 8.80
CA TYR A 675 -34.50 -22.71 9.36
C TYR A 675 -34.26 -23.59 10.60
N LYS A 676 -33.32 -24.51 10.54
CA LYS A 676 -32.88 -25.31 11.70
C LYS A 676 -31.61 -24.74 12.31
N LYS A 677 -31.55 -24.66 13.65
CA LYS A 677 -30.37 -24.20 14.37
C LYS A 677 -29.26 -25.24 14.28
N ILE A 678 -28.08 -24.84 13.83
CA ILE A 678 -26.92 -25.72 13.63
C ILE A 678 -25.68 -25.30 14.41
N GLY A 679 -25.69 -24.13 15.04
CA GLY A 679 -24.55 -23.66 15.81
C GLY A 679 -24.78 -22.31 16.50
N GLY A 680 -23.68 -21.62 16.81
CA GLY A 680 -23.66 -20.35 17.53
C GLY A 680 -22.77 -20.35 18.77
N GLY A 681 -22.78 -19.25 19.50
CA GLY A 681 -22.01 -19.04 20.72
C GLY A 681 -22.28 -17.67 21.33
N GLN A 682 -21.36 -17.17 22.15
CA GLN A 682 -21.48 -15.87 22.81
C GLN A 682 -20.42 -14.88 22.36
N TYR A 683 -20.83 -13.63 22.19
CA TYR A 683 -19.94 -12.50 22.00
C TYR A 683 -19.95 -11.60 23.23
N ASP A 684 -18.78 -11.08 23.57
CA ASP A 684 -18.56 -9.99 24.50
C ASP A 684 -17.86 -8.86 23.72
N ASN A 685 -18.60 -7.78 23.43
CA ASN A 685 -18.08 -6.60 22.73
C ASN A 685 -17.33 -6.93 21.42
N GLY A 686 -17.97 -7.74 20.56
CA GLY A 686 -17.43 -8.19 19.28
C GLY A 686 -16.41 -9.33 19.39
N ILE A 687 -16.01 -9.75 20.59
CA ILE A 687 -15.05 -10.81 20.83
C ILE A 687 -15.79 -12.11 21.15
N LYS A 688 -15.47 -13.21 20.43
CA LYS A 688 -16.03 -14.53 20.74
C LYS A 688 -15.55 -15.02 22.10
N VAL A 689 -16.47 -15.54 22.92
CA VAL A 689 -16.20 -16.11 24.25
C VAL A 689 -17.01 -17.40 24.45
N SER A 690 -16.54 -18.25 25.38
CA SER A 690 -17.20 -19.49 25.80
C SER A 690 -17.36 -20.51 24.67
N LYS A 691 -18.30 -21.44 24.79
CA LYS A 691 -18.53 -22.50 23.79
C LYS A 691 -19.10 -21.92 22.49
N TRP A 692 -18.55 -22.40 21.37
CA TRP A 692 -18.93 -22.01 20.02
C TRP A 692 -19.06 -23.23 19.13
N THR A 693 -20.06 -23.20 18.25
CA THR A 693 -20.14 -24.05 17.05
C THR A 693 -20.17 -23.14 15.84
N GLU A 694 -19.14 -23.23 15.00
CA GLU A 694 -18.98 -22.48 13.75
C GLU A 694 -19.33 -23.36 12.55
N VAL A 695 -19.62 -22.73 11.41
CA VAL A 695 -19.79 -23.42 10.12
C VAL A 695 -18.55 -23.18 9.26
N SER A 696 -18.21 -24.15 8.41
CA SER A 696 -17.15 -23.99 7.41
C SER A 696 -17.51 -22.96 6.34
N ASP A 697 -16.51 -22.34 5.71
CA ASP A 697 -16.74 -21.42 4.58
C ASP A 697 -17.37 -22.16 3.39
N VAL A 698 -17.05 -23.45 3.23
CA VAL A 698 -17.67 -24.30 2.19
C VAL A 698 -19.01 -24.91 2.61
N PHE A 699 -19.61 -24.45 3.73
CA PHE A 699 -20.88 -24.98 4.21
C PHE A 699 -21.96 -24.85 3.14
N GLY A 700 -22.68 -25.93 2.87
CA GLY A 700 -23.81 -25.96 1.94
C GLY A 700 -24.36 -27.37 1.79
N ASP A 701 -25.27 -27.56 0.82
CA ASP A 701 -25.97 -28.84 0.61
C ASP A 701 -25.03 -30.04 0.44
N ASN A 702 -23.84 -29.83 -0.13
CA ASN A 702 -22.86 -30.88 -0.43
C ASN A 702 -21.65 -30.92 0.54
N SER A 703 -21.69 -30.14 1.62
CA SER A 703 -20.65 -30.12 2.65
C SER A 703 -21.16 -29.41 3.91
N GLN A 704 -21.71 -30.15 4.87
CA GLN A 704 -22.19 -29.57 6.13
C GLN A 704 -21.16 -29.82 7.24
N ILE A 705 -20.10 -29.01 7.25
CA ILE A 705 -19.02 -29.08 8.24
C ILE A 705 -19.21 -28.02 9.33
N THR A 706 -19.18 -28.44 10.60
CA THR A 706 -19.14 -27.54 11.74
C THR A 706 -17.92 -27.76 12.62
N PHE A 707 -17.48 -26.69 13.29
CA PHE A 707 -16.35 -26.69 14.21
C PHE A 707 -16.84 -26.32 15.60
N SER A 708 -16.67 -27.19 16.58
CA SER A 708 -17.18 -26.97 17.95
C SER A 708 -16.04 -26.93 18.95
N GLY A 709 -15.97 -25.90 19.78
CA GLY A 709 -14.95 -25.76 20.82
C GLY A 709 -15.18 -24.54 21.70
N GLU A 710 -14.14 -24.08 22.39
CA GLU A 710 -14.23 -22.93 23.28
C GLU A 710 -13.35 -21.76 22.82
N TYR A 711 -13.86 -20.54 23.04
CA TYR A 711 -13.15 -19.29 22.88
C TYR A 711 -12.86 -18.63 24.23
N LYS A 712 -11.67 -18.06 24.36
CA LYS A 712 -11.31 -17.17 25.47
C LYS A 712 -10.63 -15.92 24.92
N LYS A 713 -11.24 -14.76 25.15
CA LYS A 713 -10.78 -13.45 24.62
C LYS A 713 -10.55 -13.49 23.10
N GLY A 714 -11.44 -14.15 22.36
CA GLY A 714 -11.39 -14.23 20.90
C GLY A 714 -10.39 -15.26 20.34
N GLN A 715 -9.68 -15.99 21.20
CA GLN A 715 -8.76 -17.06 20.80
C GLN A 715 -9.39 -18.43 21.04
N LYS A 716 -9.19 -19.37 20.10
CA LYS A 716 -9.60 -20.77 20.26
C LYS A 716 -8.75 -21.42 21.35
N ILE A 717 -9.38 -22.12 22.29
CA ILE A 717 -8.70 -22.85 23.37
C ILE A 717 -9.27 -24.27 23.50
N GLY A 718 -8.50 -25.18 24.10
CA GLY A 718 -8.98 -26.52 24.42
C GLY A 718 -9.29 -27.36 23.18
N ILE A 719 -10.15 -28.36 23.36
CA ILE A 719 -10.49 -29.31 22.30
C ILE A 719 -11.44 -28.65 21.31
N TRP A 720 -11.14 -28.82 20.02
CA TRP A 720 -11.97 -28.38 18.92
C TRP A 720 -12.32 -29.57 18.04
N ASP A 721 -13.60 -29.90 17.98
CA ASP A 721 -14.15 -31.02 17.24
C ASP A 721 -14.62 -30.57 15.85
N ILE A 722 -14.40 -31.41 14.85
CA ILE A 722 -14.87 -31.20 13.48
C ILE A 722 -15.97 -32.21 13.20
N TRP A 723 -17.18 -31.70 13.02
CA TRP A 723 -18.36 -32.50 12.75
C TRP A 723 -18.75 -32.35 11.28
N TYR A 724 -19.19 -33.45 10.68
CA TYR A 724 -19.66 -33.47 9.30
C TYR A 724 -20.88 -34.36 9.18
N ARG A 725 -21.84 -33.91 8.37
CA ARG A 725 -22.89 -34.75 7.83
C ARG A 725 -23.01 -34.49 6.34
N ARG A 726 -23.40 -35.52 5.61
CA ARG A 726 -23.60 -35.43 4.16
C ARG A 726 -24.89 -34.72 3.87
N TYR A 727 -25.96 -35.28 4.42
CA TYR A 727 -27.31 -34.77 4.33
C TYR A 727 -27.82 -34.42 5.71
N ILE A 728 -28.91 -33.69 5.73
CA ILE A 728 -29.43 -33.09 6.94
C ILE A 728 -30.19 -34.07 7.84
N ASP A 729 -30.76 -35.10 7.22
CA ASP A 729 -31.37 -36.29 7.80
C ASP A 729 -30.32 -37.25 8.39
N GLU A 730 -29.06 -37.14 7.96
CA GLU A 730 -27.96 -37.84 8.59
C GLU A 730 -27.49 -37.15 9.89
N PRO A 731 -27.21 -37.91 10.95
CA PRO A 731 -26.59 -37.35 12.15
C PRO A 731 -25.17 -36.86 11.84
N TYR A 732 -24.75 -35.79 12.54
CA TYR A 732 -23.36 -35.34 12.50
C TYR A 732 -22.42 -36.44 13.00
N LYS A 733 -21.35 -36.67 12.24
CA LYS A 733 -20.26 -37.59 12.59
C LYS A 733 -19.02 -36.77 12.94
N LEU A 734 -18.35 -37.13 14.03
CA LEU A 734 -17.04 -36.57 14.36
C LEU A 734 -16.03 -37.10 13.35
N ILE A 735 -15.46 -36.22 12.53
CA ILE A 735 -14.52 -36.59 11.46
C ILE A 735 -13.12 -36.05 11.67
N GLY A 736 -12.94 -35.15 12.64
CA GLY A 736 -11.62 -34.63 12.99
C GLY A 736 -11.65 -33.69 14.17
N GLY A 737 -10.57 -32.93 14.34
CA GLY A 737 -10.40 -32.04 15.48
C GLY A 737 -8.98 -32.06 16.03
N GLY A 738 -8.78 -31.34 17.13
CA GLY A 738 -7.51 -31.31 17.84
C GLY A 738 -7.52 -30.35 19.01
N LEU A 739 -6.33 -30.09 19.57
CA LEU A 739 -6.17 -29.29 20.79
C LEU A 739 -5.51 -27.94 20.49
N TYR A 740 -6.10 -26.88 21.03
CA TYR A 740 -5.48 -25.56 21.15
C TYR A 740 -4.92 -25.34 22.56
N ASP A 741 -3.84 -24.56 22.66
CA ASP A 741 -3.25 -24.17 23.92
C ASP A 741 -4.24 -23.41 24.82
N GLN A 742 -4.15 -23.61 26.14
CA GLN A 742 -5.02 -22.92 27.10
C GLN A 742 -4.53 -21.51 27.44
N PHE A 743 -3.31 -21.15 27.01
CA PHE A 743 -2.62 -19.91 27.38
C PHE A 743 -2.95 -18.72 26.46
N ASN A 744 -4.13 -18.74 25.82
CA ASN A 744 -4.72 -17.66 25.02
C ASN A 744 -3.92 -17.23 23.76
N ASN A 745 -3.20 -18.14 23.10
CA ASN A 745 -2.51 -17.78 21.85
C ASN A 745 -3.19 -18.37 20.60
N GLY A 746 -4.21 -19.21 20.76
CA GLY A 746 -4.84 -19.88 19.63
C GLY A 746 -3.87 -20.83 18.92
N ILE A 747 -2.94 -21.41 19.68
CA ILE A 747 -1.88 -22.25 19.13
C ILE A 747 -2.32 -23.71 19.12
N LYS A 748 -2.36 -24.33 17.94
CA LYS A 748 -2.54 -25.77 17.77
C LYS A 748 -1.37 -26.53 18.41
N ILE A 749 -1.72 -27.54 19.21
CA ILE A 749 -0.81 -28.47 19.89
C ILE A 749 -1.37 -29.89 19.84
N GLY A 750 -0.51 -30.89 20.05
CA GLY A 750 -0.93 -32.29 20.16
C GLY A 750 -1.38 -32.90 18.84
N TYR A 751 -2.17 -33.96 18.89
CA TYR A 751 -2.67 -34.63 17.69
C TYR A 751 -3.82 -33.84 17.04
N TRP A 752 -3.84 -33.85 15.72
CA TRP A 752 -4.85 -33.19 14.90
C TRP A 752 -5.29 -34.08 13.74
N ILE A 753 -6.57 -33.99 13.42
CA ILE A 753 -7.18 -34.48 12.19
C ILE A 753 -7.75 -33.25 11.47
N GLU A 754 -7.11 -32.83 10.39
CA GLU A 754 -7.51 -31.66 9.59
C GLU A 754 -8.25 -32.09 8.32
N LEU A 755 -9.10 -31.22 7.79
CA LEU A 755 -9.76 -31.41 6.49
C LEU A 755 -8.98 -30.69 5.40
N SER A 756 -8.94 -31.24 4.20
CA SER A 756 -8.48 -30.48 3.02
C SER A 756 -9.40 -29.31 2.71
N ASN A 757 -8.86 -28.24 2.10
CA ASN A 757 -9.65 -27.09 1.64
C ASN A 757 -10.79 -27.49 0.67
N GLY A 758 -10.62 -28.59 -0.08
CA GLY A 758 -11.62 -29.13 -1.00
C GLY A 758 -12.60 -30.15 -0.39
N PHE A 759 -12.68 -30.26 0.94
CA PHE A 759 -13.50 -31.29 1.59
C PHE A 759 -14.98 -31.12 1.25
N LYS A 760 -15.52 -32.12 0.55
CA LYS A 760 -16.92 -32.20 0.12
C LYS A 760 -17.34 -33.66 0.02
N ASP A 761 -18.64 -33.90 -0.16
CA ASP A 761 -19.20 -35.26 -0.21
C ASP A 761 -18.42 -36.27 -1.05
N TYR A 762 -17.97 -35.85 -2.24
CA TYR A 762 -17.27 -36.69 -3.22
C TYR A 762 -15.74 -36.55 -3.22
N SER A 763 -15.18 -35.87 -2.22
CA SER A 763 -13.74 -35.66 -2.07
C SER A 763 -13.43 -35.36 -0.62
N GLN A 764 -13.26 -36.41 0.18
CA GLN A 764 -13.01 -36.30 1.60
C GLN A 764 -11.57 -36.69 1.88
N VAL A 765 -10.71 -35.68 1.98
CA VAL A 765 -9.31 -35.84 2.36
C VAL A 765 -9.13 -35.31 3.77
N THR A 766 -8.55 -36.13 4.65
CA THR A 766 -8.14 -35.71 6.00
C THR A 766 -6.65 -35.94 6.22
N TYR A 767 -6.03 -35.05 6.99
CA TYR A 767 -4.63 -35.13 7.36
C TYR A 767 -4.53 -35.42 8.86
N ARG A 768 -3.79 -36.46 9.25
CA ARG A 768 -3.64 -36.87 10.65
C ARG A 768 -2.19 -36.78 11.08
N GLY A 769 -1.91 -35.99 12.11
CA GLY A 769 -0.54 -35.85 12.62
C GLY A 769 -0.48 -35.02 13.88
N LYS A 770 0.71 -34.52 14.23
CA LYS A 770 0.94 -33.71 15.43
C LYS A 770 1.28 -32.27 15.12
N TYR A 771 0.82 -31.38 15.98
CA TYR A 771 1.25 -30.00 16.07
C TYR A 771 2.11 -29.78 17.32
N GLN A 772 3.14 -28.95 17.17
CA GLN A 772 3.86 -28.32 18.27
C GLN A 772 4.02 -26.85 17.94
N CYS A 773 3.40 -25.99 18.75
CA CYS A 773 3.45 -24.54 18.58
C CYS A 773 3.02 -24.07 17.17
N ASN A 774 1.85 -24.52 16.69
CA ASN A 774 1.34 -24.24 15.33
C ASN A 774 2.19 -24.79 14.17
N LYS A 775 3.24 -25.59 14.45
CA LYS A 775 4.01 -26.30 13.41
C LYS A 775 3.61 -27.76 13.34
N LYS A 776 3.33 -28.25 12.13
CA LYS A 776 3.16 -29.69 11.84
C LYS A 776 4.51 -30.39 12.13
N ILE A 777 4.50 -31.39 13.00
CA ILE A 777 5.69 -32.19 13.36
C ILE A 777 5.42 -33.68 13.14
N GLY A 778 6.49 -34.44 12.92
CA GLY A 778 6.43 -35.88 12.70
C GLY A 778 5.78 -36.26 11.36
N LYS A 779 5.33 -37.53 11.28
CA LYS A 779 4.62 -38.05 10.11
C LYS A 779 3.18 -37.54 10.11
N TRP A 780 2.72 -37.07 8.94
CA TRP A 780 1.32 -36.74 8.68
C TRP A 780 0.75 -37.74 7.69
N ASP A 781 -0.20 -38.55 8.15
CA ASP A 781 -0.87 -39.55 7.33
C ASP A 781 -2.05 -38.90 6.58
N ILE A 782 -2.17 -39.20 5.29
CA ILE A 782 -3.23 -38.70 4.42
C ILE A 782 -4.27 -39.80 4.26
N TYR A 783 -5.52 -39.48 4.58
CA TYR A 783 -6.63 -40.41 4.43
C TYR A 783 -7.61 -39.85 3.42
N TYR A 784 -7.99 -40.69 2.46
CA TYR A 784 -8.97 -40.34 1.43
C TYR A 784 -10.16 -41.28 1.50
N ARG A 785 -11.35 -40.75 1.23
CA ARG A 785 -12.48 -41.56 0.79
C ARG A 785 -13.27 -40.81 -0.26
N TYR A 786 -13.75 -41.56 -1.26
CA TYR A 786 -14.60 -41.03 -2.31
C TYR A 786 -16.04 -40.81 -1.84
N SER A 787 -16.51 -41.55 -0.84
CA SER A 787 -17.87 -41.49 -0.32
C SER A 787 -17.93 -41.78 1.17
N VAL A 788 -18.92 -41.21 1.86
CA VAL A 788 -19.20 -41.44 3.30
C VAL A 788 -19.50 -42.90 3.63
N LYS A 789 -19.99 -43.67 2.64
CA LYS A 789 -20.27 -45.11 2.79
C LYS A 789 -19.00 -45.96 2.83
N LEU A 790 -17.88 -45.43 2.33
CA LEU A 790 -16.61 -46.13 2.34
C LEU A 790 -15.77 -45.70 3.55
N PRO A 791 -14.95 -46.61 4.10
CA PRO A 791 -13.97 -46.24 5.10
C PRO A 791 -12.93 -45.28 4.51
N PHE A 792 -12.24 -44.55 5.38
CA PHE A 792 -11.06 -43.80 4.97
C PHE A 792 -9.93 -44.77 4.66
N GLU A 793 -9.39 -44.67 3.45
CA GLU A 793 -8.22 -45.41 3.01
C GLU A 793 -6.97 -44.57 3.26
N LEU A 794 -5.95 -45.18 3.85
CA LEU A 794 -4.65 -44.54 4.04
C LEU A 794 -3.96 -44.45 2.67
N MET A 795 -3.80 -43.23 2.18
CA MET A 795 -2.99 -42.93 1.01
C MET A 795 -1.53 -42.89 1.50
N GLN A 796 -0.94 -44.07 1.72
CA GLN A 796 0.39 -44.18 2.28
C GLN A 796 1.43 -43.79 1.22
N TYR A 797 2.13 -42.68 1.43
CA TYR A 797 3.39 -42.42 0.76
C TYR A 797 4.48 -42.20 1.82
N GLN A 798 5.60 -42.91 1.70
CA GLN A 798 6.79 -42.59 2.47
C GLN A 798 7.31 -41.25 1.96
N ILE A 799 7.05 -40.17 2.70
CA ILE A 799 7.89 -38.97 2.61
C ILE A 799 9.28 -39.44 3.05
N LYS A 800 10.13 -39.85 2.10
CA LYS A 800 11.55 -40.09 2.36
C LYS A 800 12.05 -38.85 3.09
N GLN A 801 12.62 -39.05 4.28
CA GLN A 801 13.19 -37.97 5.10
C GLN A 801 14.26 -37.24 4.28
N GLY A 802 13.84 -36.21 3.56
CA GLY A 802 14.69 -35.33 2.79
C GLY A 802 14.10 -33.94 2.88
N LYS A 803 14.53 -33.19 3.92
CA LYS A 803 14.54 -31.73 4.14
C LYS A 803 13.44 -30.80 3.57
N TYR A 804 12.38 -31.28 2.96
CA TYR A 804 11.40 -30.47 2.26
C TYR A 804 10.00 -30.76 2.79
N LEU A 805 9.34 -29.70 3.25
CA LEU A 805 7.90 -29.67 3.49
C LEU A 805 7.23 -29.76 2.12
N VAL A 806 6.66 -30.93 1.80
CA VAL A 806 5.82 -31.10 0.61
C VAL A 806 4.54 -30.26 0.82
N GLU A 807 4.28 -29.33 -0.08
CA GLU A 807 3.11 -28.45 -0.05
C GLU A 807 1.82 -29.22 -0.40
N GLU A 808 0.69 -28.75 0.15
CA GLU A 808 -0.66 -29.34 -0.04
C GLU A 808 -1.05 -29.48 -1.51
N ASP A 809 -0.47 -28.68 -2.41
CA ASP A 809 -0.76 -28.68 -3.85
C ASP A 809 -0.23 -29.93 -4.58
N LEU A 810 0.95 -30.46 -4.20
CA LEU A 810 1.46 -31.72 -4.76
C LEU A 810 0.54 -32.89 -4.34
N MET A 811 0.13 -32.89 -3.07
CA MET A 811 -0.81 -33.89 -2.51
C MET A 811 -2.20 -33.80 -3.17
N MET A 812 -2.68 -32.59 -3.46
CA MET A 812 -3.97 -32.35 -4.13
C MET A 812 -3.93 -32.73 -5.61
N LYS A 813 -2.83 -32.45 -6.32
CA LYS A 813 -2.63 -32.88 -7.72
C LYS A 813 -2.72 -34.41 -7.82
N GLU A 814 -2.03 -35.12 -6.94
CA GLU A 814 -2.01 -36.59 -6.95
C GLU A 814 -3.36 -37.20 -6.50
N ALA A 815 -4.03 -36.58 -5.51
CA ALA A 815 -5.40 -36.96 -5.16
C ALA A 815 -6.39 -36.75 -6.32
N MET A 816 -6.19 -35.70 -7.14
CA MET A 816 -6.96 -35.48 -8.36
C MET A 816 -6.65 -36.51 -9.45
N GLU A 817 -5.39 -36.92 -9.62
CA GLU A 817 -5.00 -37.99 -10.54
C GLU A 817 -5.62 -39.34 -10.14
N LEU A 818 -5.59 -39.68 -8.84
CA LEU A 818 -6.28 -40.86 -8.32
C LEU A 818 -7.81 -40.78 -8.48
N ARG A 819 -8.39 -39.58 -8.36
CA ARG A 819 -9.81 -39.35 -8.63
C ARG A 819 -10.16 -39.56 -10.11
N LEU A 820 -9.28 -39.16 -11.04
CA LEU A 820 -9.43 -39.47 -12.47
C LEU A 820 -9.36 -40.97 -12.73
N VAL A 821 -8.40 -41.67 -12.12
CA VAL A 821 -8.28 -43.14 -12.23
C VAL A 821 -9.50 -43.85 -11.65
N SER A 822 -9.98 -43.41 -10.49
CA SER A 822 -11.15 -44.00 -9.82
C SER A 822 -12.45 -43.69 -10.55
N GLY A 823 -12.59 -42.48 -11.11
CA GLY A 823 -13.70 -42.10 -11.97
C GLY A 823 -13.71 -42.88 -13.28
N LEU A 824 -12.55 -43.10 -13.90
CA LEU A 824 -12.40 -43.96 -15.08
C LEU A 824 -12.76 -45.41 -14.76
N LYS A 825 -12.32 -45.96 -13.62
CA LYS A 825 -12.73 -47.30 -13.17
C LYS A 825 -14.23 -47.40 -12.98
N TYR A 826 -14.87 -46.43 -12.31
CA TYR A 826 -16.32 -46.40 -12.12
C TYR A 826 -17.09 -46.32 -13.44
N LEU A 827 -16.64 -45.50 -14.39
CA LEU A 827 -17.22 -45.43 -15.74
C LEU A 827 -17.04 -46.72 -16.53
N MET A 828 -15.94 -47.46 -16.32
CA MET A 828 -15.73 -48.78 -16.90
C MET A 828 -16.65 -49.83 -16.27
N THR A 829 -16.90 -49.77 -14.96
CA THR A 829 -17.84 -50.69 -14.28
C THR A 829 -19.31 -50.46 -14.67
N LEU A 830 -19.68 -49.25 -15.09
CA LEU A 830 -21.03 -48.93 -15.60
C LEU A 830 -21.26 -49.31 -17.07
N LYS A 831 -20.20 -49.72 -17.80
CA LYS A 831 -20.26 -50.14 -19.22
C LYS A 831 -20.29 -51.66 -19.39
N ILE A 832 -20.28 -52.42 -18.30
CA ILE A 832 -20.53 -53.87 -18.22
C ILE A 832 -21.89 -54.03 -17.55
#